data_AF-A0A4R0NBD6-F1
#
_entry.id   AF-A0A4R0NBD6-F1
#
_cell.length_a   1.000
_cell.length_b   1.000
_cell.length_c   1.000
_cell.angle_alpha   90.00
_cell.angle_beta   90.00
_cell.angle_gamma   90.00
#
_symmetry.space_group_name_H-M   'P 1'
#
loop_
_entity.id
_entity.type
_entity.pdbx_description
1 polymer ?
#
loop_
_entity_poly.entity_id
_entity_poly.type
_entity_poly.pdbx_seq_one_letter_code
_entity_poly.pdbx_strand_id
1 'polypeptide(L)'
;MNISEQEMDPSGSLSRKNFLTVAGLLAGQLIINPFQSLLANPKALADFKEWPLIINNNELIIPAATYSSEFKTYTIKKEVRLKISPATIHHAEDEELFLSADKPSGYWIGTPLRASRYDQLGVYCSLIEDSLVMFEAPGKKGRKLEKEKDYLVSAPFSLVGLGTNTKLTPQTKVYAFYSYYLQRIDVVALDKNGIPFLVEGKASLVCPSIPEIPSKAIPFCNVYRPILADTLKPQHLFPIIASTKNVSTSSTEGRVPKTLKKLQEGKPVTIVAWGDSITAGSDVKQGEAWPELFIKQVRKEFPHSAVNYVNRSIGGTRSMQWLHDGDYAGMQKLPAELCSFKLVTKEQPDLVVMEFTNDTVEDPKIYPEHYNMINTELDKIGSELIIITPGRFAIKSYDENVMEMKLPEDRPYVEYVKNFARDNNYAIADAAARWEHFHKEGLPYMAILINAYNHPNTFGHGVFVEELMKCFGKKYEYQNAENQYVPLPVPVSTGKYMLGAFMCPLWNKDAIKPDMWDPVRKYPERETVLGYYYEGNPEVTDWEIKYALEHGISFFNVCWYRQKGNAGKPVKELFGHWTKSLLKSRYANQFKYSILYVDEGEVMDGIASEEDFLNNLVPYWIENHFKRSNYLTIEGKPVFTIYRPEKFIKDLGGEEKAKLALDKLREACISAGFEGVYLMGEYHGVLNVKEPMYKTLGLDASQSYHWPSFAEFMPAKAPDNDDLIDLQAKCWPGLNSVTGLPSITTVSVGWDSRPWGGTYYKDKWQLSPAKYKELLKRAKKYMDKQPSDSIQSRMLLLDNWNEYAEGHFIFPTKKDGFAYLDSIREVFAISAPAHKDMYPEEIGLGPYENE
;
A
#
# COMPACT_ATOMS: atom_id res chain seq x y z
N MET A 1 3.00 51.24 22.53
CA MET A 1 2.26 52.23 23.35
C MET A 1 2.78 52.13 24.77
N ASN A 2 3.07 53.27 25.41
CA ASN A 2 3.56 53.35 26.79
C ASN A 2 2.44 52.94 27.77
N ILE A 3 2.74 52.05 28.72
CA ILE A 3 1.86 51.69 29.85
C ILE A 3 2.50 52.25 31.12
N SER A 4 1.71 52.90 31.97
CA SER A 4 2.14 53.57 33.20
C SER A 4 2.45 52.60 34.34
N GLU A 5 3.30 53.03 35.29
CA GLU A 5 3.85 52.26 36.42
C GLU A 5 2.82 51.75 37.46
N GLN A 6 1.51 51.86 37.23
CA GLN A 6 0.49 51.42 38.20
C GLN A 6 -0.07 50.01 37.96
N GLU A 7 0.47 49.24 37.01
CA GLU A 7 0.02 47.85 36.70
C GLU A 7 1.09 46.77 36.95
N MET A 8 2.01 46.96 37.91
CA MET A 8 2.97 45.92 38.31
C MET A 8 2.69 45.38 39.72
N ASP A 9 2.58 44.05 39.85
CA ASP A 9 2.68 43.31 41.12
C ASP A 9 4.16 43.28 41.59
N PRO A 10 4.48 43.16 42.90
CA PRO A 10 5.84 43.34 43.43
C PRO A 10 6.90 42.34 42.92
N SER A 11 6.50 41.37 42.08
CA SER A 11 7.37 40.39 41.44
C SER A 11 7.79 40.73 39.99
N GLY A 12 7.29 41.83 39.41
CA GLY A 12 7.67 42.28 38.07
C GLY A 12 7.24 41.37 36.91
N SER A 13 6.24 40.49 37.11
CA SER A 13 5.72 39.59 36.08
C SER A 13 4.29 39.96 35.63
N LEU A 14 4.03 39.92 34.32
CA LEU A 14 2.72 40.19 33.71
C LEU A 14 1.71 39.07 34.06
N SER A 15 0.53 39.44 34.57
CA SER A 15 -0.49 38.46 34.95
C SER A 15 -1.05 37.66 33.74
N ARG A 16 -1.34 36.37 33.98
CA ARG A 16 -1.85 35.36 33.02
C ARG A 16 -3.02 35.81 32.13
N LYS A 17 -3.76 36.84 32.54
CA LYS A 17 -4.91 37.36 31.79
C LYS A 17 -4.51 38.22 30.58
N ASN A 18 -3.31 38.82 30.59
CA ASN A 18 -2.80 39.64 29.49
C ASN A 18 -2.03 38.83 28.44
N PHE A 19 -1.55 37.62 28.78
CA PHE A 19 -0.87 36.71 27.83
C PHE A 19 -1.83 36.18 26.74
N LEU A 20 -3.09 35.93 27.10
CA LEU A 20 -4.13 35.49 26.15
C LEU A 20 -4.56 36.60 25.18
N THR A 21 -4.49 37.87 25.60
CA THR A 21 -4.81 39.00 24.74
C THR A 21 -3.70 39.28 23.73
N VAL A 22 -2.42 39.12 24.12
CA VAL A 22 -1.27 39.33 23.21
C VAL A 22 -1.07 38.15 22.24
N ALA A 23 -1.28 36.90 22.68
CA ALA A 23 -1.22 35.73 21.80
C ALA A 23 -2.39 35.64 20.81
N GLY A 24 -3.58 36.12 21.20
CA GLY A 24 -4.74 36.22 20.30
C GLY A 24 -4.65 37.37 19.28
N LEU A 25 -3.91 38.45 19.59
CA LEU A 25 -3.73 39.59 18.69
C LEU A 25 -2.61 39.39 17.65
N LEU A 26 -1.59 38.58 17.95
CA LEU A 26 -0.52 38.25 16.99
C LEU A 26 -0.99 37.33 15.84
N ALA A 27 -2.09 36.59 16.03
CA ALA A 27 -2.75 35.83 14.96
C ALA A 27 -3.73 36.68 14.11
N GLY A 28 -4.04 37.92 14.53
CA GLY A 28 -5.13 38.74 13.97
C GLY A 28 -4.71 39.97 13.16
N GLN A 29 -3.42 40.29 13.03
CA GLN A 29 -2.97 41.48 12.30
C GLN A 29 -1.77 41.19 11.39
N LEU A 30 -2.05 40.48 10.30
CA LEU A 30 -1.35 40.61 9.00
C LEU A 30 -2.34 40.22 7.90
N ILE A 31 -3.53 40.82 7.90
CA ILE A 31 -4.44 40.79 6.75
C ILE A 31 -3.89 41.81 5.74
N ILE A 32 -2.86 41.40 5.00
CA ILE A 32 -2.60 41.98 3.69
C ILE A 32 -3.53 41.23 2.74
N ASN A 33 -4.50 41.94 2.20
CA ASN A 33 -5.43 41.43 1.20
C ASN A 33 -4.62 40.76 0.06
N PRO A 34 -4.81 39.46 -0.26
CA PRO A 34 -4.00 38.73 -1.24
C PRO A 34 -3.98 39.38 -2.63
N PHE A 35 -5.01 40.18 -2.96
CA PHE A 35 -5.05 40.95 -4.19
C PHE A 35 -3.98 42.05 -4.27
N GLN A 36 -3.51 42.60 -3.14
CA GLN A 36 -2.47 43.63 -3.13
C GLN A 36 -1.05 43.06 -3.24
N SER A 37 -0.78 41.84 -2.74
CA SER A 37 0.51 41.18 -2.97
C SER A 37 0.63 40.63 -4.39
N LEU A 38 -0.49 40.24 -5.01
CA LEU A 38 -0.56 39.80 -6.41
C LEU A 38 -0.18 40.91 -7.40
N LEU A 39 -0.55 42.16 -7.10
CA LEU A 39 -0.17 43.33 -7.88
C LEU A 39 1.31 43.73 -7.69
N ALA A 40 1.97 43.22 -6.65
CA ALA A 40 3.34 43.57 -6.31
C ALA A 40 4.40 42.66 -6.99
N ASN A 41 4.00 41.55 -7.61
CA ASN A 41 4.94 40.65 -8.30
C ASN A 41 4.49 40.29 -9.75
N PRO A 42 4.79 41.15 -10.74
CA PRO A 42 4.40 40.96 -12.14
C PRO A 42 4.96 39.68 -12.79
N LYS A 43 5.99 39.07 -12.20
CA LYS A 43 6.74 37.94 -12.77
C LYS A 43 5.99 36.61 -12.62
N ALA A 44 5.38 36.36 -11.46
CA ALA A 44 4.53 35.17 -11.25
C ALA A 44 3.28 35.17 -12.15
N LEU A 45 2.77 36.37 -12.49
CA LEU A 45 1.68 36.58 -13.45
C LEU A 45 2.11 36.38 -14.93
N ALA A 46 3.40 36.47 -15.23
CA ALA A 46 3.92 36.33 -16.59
C ALA A 46 3.95 34.86 -17.05
N ASP A 47 4.37 33.93 -16.18
CA ASP A 47 4.40 32.49 -16.50
C ASP A 47 2.98 31.92 -16.66
N PHE A 48 2.00 32.45 -15.91
CA PHE A 48 0.58 32.10 -16.06
C PHE A 48 -0.05 32.60 -17.38
N LYS A 49 0.53 33.62 -18.03
CA LYS A 49 0.02 34.13 -19.32
C LYS A 49 0.36 33.24 -20.50
N GLU A 50 1.29 32.29 -20.36
CA GLU A 50 1.74 31.46 -21.49
C GLU A 50 0.79 30.31 -21.84
N TRP A 51 -0.09 29.88 -20.92
CA TRP A 51 -1.08 28.83 -21.17
C TRP A 51 -2.50 29.35 -20.96
N PRO A 52 -3.20 29.78 -22.03
CA PRO A 52 -4.49 30.46 -21.94
C PRO A 52 -5.65 29.49 -21.63
N LEU A 53 -5.62 28.84 -20.47
CA LEU A 53 -6.73 28.01 -20.00
C LEU A 53 -7.79 28.91 -19.36
N ILE A 54 -9.05 28.73 -19.77
CA ILE A 54 -10.17 29.54 -19.30
C ILE A 54 -11.08 28.66 -18.45
N ILE A 55 -11.57 29.18 -17.33
CA ILE A 55 -12.52 28.48 -16.47
C ILE A 55 -13.86 29.21 -16.52
N ASN A 56 -14.93 28.44 -16.70
CA ASN A 56 -16.30 28.91 -16.54
C ASN A 56 -17.05 27.94 -15.61
N ASN A 57 -17.25 28.34 -14.34
CA ASN A 57 -17.76 27.47 -13.27
C ASN A 57 -16.92 26.19 -13.11
N ASN A 58 -17.46 25.04 -13.50
CA ASN A 58 -16.81 23.73 -13.46
C ASN A 58 -16.46 23.22 -14.87
N GLU A 59 -16.42 24.11 -15.85
CA GLU A 59 -15.97 23.82 -17.21
C GLU A 59 -14.57 24.41 -17.43
N LEU A 60 -13.64 23.55 -17.85
CA LEU A 60 -12.33 23.93 -18.35
C LEU A 60 -12.41 24.11 -19.87
N ILE A 61 -12.15 25.33 -20.33
CA ILE A 61 -12.14 25.71 -21.73
C ILE A 61 -10.68 25.79 -22.16
N ILE A 62 -10.34 25.02 -23.20
CA ILE A 62 -9.01 24.94 -23.79
C ILE A 62 -9.09 25.56 -25.19
N PRO A 63 -8.63 26.81 -25.38
CA PRO A 63 -8.69 27.50 -26.66
C PRO A 63 -7.93 26.80 -27.79
N ALA A 64 -8.30 27.14 -29.02
CA ALA A 64 -7.49 26.82 -30.19
C ALA A 64 -6.21 27.70 -30.17
N ALA A 65 -5.09 27.10 -29.81
CA ALA A 65 -3.80 27.77 -29.73
C ALA A 65 -2.66 26.77 -29.92
N THR A 66 -1.44 27.31 -30.05
CA THR A 66 -0.22 26.51 -29.96
C THR A 66 0.32 26.61 -28.54
N TYR A 67 0.57 25.47 -27.94
CA TYR A 67 1.08 25.31 -26.59
C TYR A 67 2.46 24.67 -26.68
N SER A 68 3.37 25.16 -25.85
CA SER A 68 4.74 24.63 -25.77
C SER A 68 5.03 24.18 -24.36
N SER A 69 5.75 23.07 -24.26
CA SER A 69 6.46 22.61 -23.07
C SER A 69 7.94 22.39 -23.42
N GLU A 70 8.78 22.09 -22.42
CA GLU A 70 10.19 21.69 -22.63
C GLU A 70 10.34 20.49 -23.56
N PHE A 71 9.31 19.64 -23.67
CA PHE A 71 9.35 18.40 -24.43
C PHE A 71 8.92 18.56 -25.88
N LYS A 72 7.90 19.40 -26.10
CA LYS A 72 7.17 19.41 -27.37
C LYS A 72 6.30 20.66 -27.50
N THR A 73 6.17 21.13 -28.73
CA THR A 73 5.11 22.07 -29.13
C THR A 73 3.98 21.30 -29.79
N TYR A 74 2.75 21.63 -29.44
CA TYR A 74 1.55 21.02 -30.02
C TYR A 74 0.46 22.07 -30.24
N THR A 75 -0.37 21.84 -31.26
CA THR A 75 -1.39 22.79 -31.71
C THR A 75 -2.76 22.20 -31.52
N ILE A 76 -3.58 22.87 -30.72
CA ILE A 76 -5.00 22.57 -30.55
C ILE A 76 -5.76 23.33 -31.62
N LYS A 77 -6.38 22.61 -32.55
CA LYS A 77 -7.00 23.20 -33.76
C LYS A 77 -8.36 23.86 -33.49
N LYS A 78 -9.05 23.43 -32.44
CA LYS A 78 -10.40 23.90 -32.08
C LYS A 78 -10.53 23.95 -30.57
N GLU A 79 -11.25 24.95 -30.08
CA GLU A 79 -11.61 25.03 -28.66
C GLU A 79 -12.28 23.74 -28.19
N VAL A 80 -11.83 23.22 -27.05
CA VAL A 80 -12.44 22.08 -26.36
C VAL A 80 -12.91 22.51 -24.98
N ARG A 81 -14.09 22.00 -24.58
CA ARG A 81 -14.70 22.27 -23.29
C ARG A 81 -14.81 20.96 -22.53
N LEU A 82 -14.18 20.89 -21.37
CA LEU A 82 -14.15 19.71 -20.50
C LEU A 82 -14.88 20.03 -19.21
N LYS A 83 -15.92 19.25 -18.89
CA LYS A 83 -16.59 19.36 -17.61
C LYS A 83 -15.75 18.66 -16.55
N ILE A 84 -15.38 19.39 -15.51
CA ILE A 84 -14.60 18.88 -14.39
C ILE A 84 -15.53 18.77 -13.17
N SER A 85 -15.75 17.57 -12.65
CA SER A 85 -16.59 17.38 -11.45
C SER A 85 -15.99 18.09 -10.22
N PRO A 86 -16.80 18.63 -9.28
CA PRO A 86 -16.33 19.18 -8.00
C PRO A 86 -15.55 18.17 -7.14
N ALA A 87 -14.98 18.63 -6.03
CA ALA A 87 -14.42 17.74 -5.01
C ALA A 87 -15.49 16.74 -4.52
N THR A 88 -15.08 15.49 -4.31
CA THR A 88 -15.98 14.43 -3.87
C THR A 88 -16.29 14.60 -2.38
N ILE A 89 -17.56 14.45 -2.00
CA ILE A 89 -18.01 14.46 -0.61
C ILE A 89 -18.43 13.04 -0.24
N HIS A 90 -17.90 12.52 0.86
CA HIS A 90 -18.33 11.27 1.46
C HIS A 90 -19.12 11.52 2.74
N HIS A 91 -19.92 10.54 3.13
CA HIS A 91 -20.75 10.58 4.33
C HIS A 91 -20.35 9.44 5.26
N ALA A 92 -19.95 9.80 6.48
CA ALA A 92 -19.78 8.87 7.59
C ALA A 92 -21.10 8.77 8.34
N GLU A 93 -21.54 7.54 8.55
CA GLU A 93 -22.76 7.25 9.30
C GLU A 93 -22.44 6.33 10.46
N ASP A 94 -23.07 6.64 11.60
CA ASP A 94 -23.07 5.78 12.78
C ASP A 94 -21.68 5.46 13.33
N GLU A 95 -20.76 6.42 13.24
CA GLU A 95 -19.41 6.22 13.75
C GLU A 95 -19.42 6.24 15.28
N GLU A 96 -19.17 5.09 15.89
CA GLU A 96 -18.99 4.98 17.35
C GLU A 96 -17.64 5.59 17.78
N LEU A 97 -17.70 6.52 18.74
CA LEU A 97 -16.52 7.13 19.35
C LEU A 97 -16.77 7.56 20.80
N PHE A 98 -15.67 7.95 21.47
CA PHE A 98 -15.65 8.56 22.79
C PHE A 98 -15.11 9.98 22.69
N LEU A 99 -15.73 10.94 23.37
CA LEU A 99 -15.27 12.33 23.38
C LEU A 99 -14.09 12.52 24.33
N SER A 100 -13.03 13.18 23.85
CA SER A 100 -11.89 13.57 24.67
C SER A 100 -12.30 14.44 25.87
N ALA A 101 -11.68 14.21 27.02
CA ALA A 101 -11.86 15.07 28.20
C ALA A 101 -11.32 16.49 27.95
N ASP A 102 -10.23 16.58 27.19
CA ASP A 102 -9.59 17.85 26.87
C ASP A 102 -10.29 18.54 25.71
N LYS A 103 -10.35 19.88 25.79
CA LYS A 103 -10.83 20.74 24.70
C LYS A 103 -9.98 20.47 23.44
N PRO A 104 -10.61 20.17 22.29
CA PRO A 104 -9.88 19.96 21.06
C PRO A 104 -9.02 21.18 20.71
N SER A 105 -7.74 20.95 20.42
CA SER A 105 -6.76 22.01 20.18
C SER A 105 -5.57 21.49 19.37
N GLY A 106 -5.08 22.33 18.45
CA GLY A 106 -4.04 21.94 17.51
C GLY A 106 -4.48 20.72 16.68
N TYR A 107 -3.52 19.85 16.38
CA TYR A 107 -3.73 18.64 15.61
C TYR A 107 -3.73 17.35 16.44
N TRP A 108 -3.42 17.42 17.74
CA TRP A 108 -3.20 16.24 18.60
C TRP A 108 -4.07 16.17 19.86
N ILE A 109 -4.75 17.25 20.25
CA ILE A 109 -5.63 17.26 21.44
C ILE A 109 -7.07 17.11 20.98
N GLY A 110 -7.73 16.02 21.38
CA GLY A 110 -9.10 15.67 21.00
C GLY A 110 -9.21 14.26 20.44
N THR A 111 -10.43 13.78 20.23
CA THR A 111 -10.70 12.52 19.53
C THR A 111 -10.86 12.79 18.04
N PRO A 112 -10.04 12.21 17.15
CA PRO A 112 -10.21 12.36 15.71
C PRO A 112 -11.39 11.56 15.19
N LEU A 113 -12.16 12.16 14.28
CA LEU A 113 -13.22 11.47 13.52
C LEU A 113 -12.59 10.47 12.54
N ARG A 114 -12.98 9.19 12.64
CA ARG A 114 -12.30 8.04 12.04
C ARG A 114 -12.39 7.99 10.51
N ALA A 115 -13.52 8.36 9.92
CA ALA A 115 -13.65 8.41 8.46
C ALA A 115 -12.93 9.62 7.83
N SER A 116 -12.64 10.66 8.63
CA SER A 116 -11.97 11.89 8.19
C SER A 116 -10.50 11.98 8.64
N ARG A 117 -9.86 10.85 8.99
CA ARG A 117 -8.47 10.80 9.46
C ARG A 117 -7.59 9.88 8.64
N TYR A 118 -6.30 10.21 8.61
CA TYR A 118 -5.24 9.32 8.16
C TYR A 118 -4.42 8.91 9.37
N ASP A 119 -4.36 7.60 9.64
CA ASP A 119 -3.84 7.03 10.88
C ASP A 119 -4.45 7.68 12.15
N GLN A 120 -3.66 8.44 12.91
CA GLN A 120 -4.13 9.14 14.11
C GLN A 120 -4.49 10.60 13.87
N LEU A 121 -4.10 11.17 12.72
CA LEU A 121 -4.28 12.59 12.42
C LEU A 121 -5.56 12.82 11.61
N GLY A 122 -6.47 13.65 12.12
CA GLY A 122 -7.58 14.09 11.31
C GLY A 122 -7.10 14.94 10.14
N VAL A 123 -7.62 14.69 8.95
CA VAL A 123 -7.12 15.27 7.71
C VAL A 123 -7.51 16.74 7.63
N TYR A 124 -6.52 17.57 7.34
CA TYR A 124 -6.64 19.02 7.45
C TYR A 124 -7.78 19.57 6.58
N CYS A 125 -8.72 20.28 7.21
CA CYS A 125 -9.93 20.89 6.63
C CYS A 125 -10.92 19.93 5.92
N SER A 126 -10.75 18.60 6.06
CA SER A 126 -11.61 17.64 5.35
C SER A 126 -13.05 17.64 5.87
N LEU A 127 -13.28 17.85 7.17
CA LEU A 127 -14.61 17.84 7.78
C LEU A 127 -15.49 18.99 7.30
N ILE A 128 -16.71 18.66 6.87
CA ILE A 128 -17.79 19.64 6.67
C ILE A 128 -18.45 19.87 8.04
N GLU A 129 -17.97 20.86 8.78
CA GLU A 129 -18.33 21.09 10.18
C GLU A 129 -19.84 21.15 10.42
N ASP A 130 -20.59 21.84 9.55
CA ASP A 130 -22.05 22.00 9.67
C ASP A 130 -22.84 20.70 9.47
N SER A 131 -22.21 19.68 8.89
CA SER A 131 -22.83 18.36 8.72
C SER A 131 -22.70 17.46 9.94
N LEU A 132 -21.81 17.79 10.89
CA LEU A 132 -21.54 16.96 12.06
C LEU A 132 -22.69 17.01 13.04
N VAL A 133 -23.27 15.84 13.31
CA VAL A 133 -24.27 15.63 14.36
C VAL A 133 -23.94 14.36 15.12
N MET A 134 -24.23 14.34 16.43
CA MET A 134 -23.99 13.19 17.28
C MET A 134 -25.23 12.78 18.06
N PHE A 135 -25.33 11.50 18.36
CA PHE A 135 -26.44 10.89 19.10
C PHE A 135 -25.93 9.95 20.19
N GLU A 136 -26.74 9.73 21.22
CA GLU A 136 -26.43 8.79 22.32
C GLU A 136 -26.62 7.32 21.92
N ALA A 137 -27.31 7.04 20.81
CA ALA A 137 -27.57 5.68 20.33
C ALA A 137 -27.48 5.59 18.79
N PRO A 138 -27.20 4.38 18.25
CA PRO A 138 -26.95 4.21 16.82
C PRO A 138 -28.18 4.45 15.96
N GLY A 139 -27.97 4.75 14.69
CA GLY A 139 -29.04 5.00 13.71
C GLY A 139 -29.85 6.27 13.99
N LYS A 140 -29.19 7.33 14.49
CA LYS A 140 -29.81 8.62 14.87
C LYS A 140 -30.90 8.48 15.95
N LYS A 141 -30.72 7.55 16.89
CA LYS A 141 -31.64 7.29 18.00
C LYS A 141 -31.17 7.93 19.29
N GLY A 142 -32.06 8.01 20.29
CA GLY A 142 -31.77 8.66 21.57
C GLY A 142 -31.71 10.18 21.45
N ARG A 143 -31.08 10.85 22.43
CA ARG A 143 -30.94 12.31 22.43
C ARG A 143 -29.91 12.73 21.37
N LYS A 144 -30.27 13.73 20.54
CA LYS A 144 -29.31 14.45 19.70
C LYS A 144 -28.46 15.35 20.60
N LEU A 145 -27.15 15.24 20.50
CA LEU A 145 -26.21 16.06 21.27
C LEU A 145 -26.11 17.47 20.69
N GLU A 146 -25.99 18.46 21.56
CA GLU A 146 -25.86 19.88 21.20
C GLU A 146 -24.38 20.28 21.09
N LYS A 147 -23.96 20.85 19.96
CA LYS A 147 -22.61 21.42 19.79
C LYS A 147 -22.37 22.55 20.81
N GLU A 148 -21.14 22.75 21.25
CA GLU A 148 -20.68 23.66 22.31
C GLU A 148 -21.10 23.29 23.74
N LYS A 149 -22.27 22.67 23.90
CA LYS A 149 -22.81 22.21 25.18
C LYS A 149 -22.40 20.78 25.52
N ASP A 150 -22.72 19.83 24.64
CA ASP A 150 -22.44 18.39 24.82
C ASP A 150 -21.08 17.99 24.23
N TYR A 151 -20.68 18.59 23.10
CA TYR A 151 -19.39 18.32 22.45
C TYR A 151 -18.79 19.59 21.82
N LEU A 152 -17.46 19.66 21.76
CA LEU A 152 -16.67 20.66 21.06
C LEU A 152 -16.09 20.08 19.77
N VAL A 153 -15.83 20.95 18.79
CA VAL A 153 -15.25 20.57 17.49
C VAL A 153 -14.05 21.45 17.19
N SER A 154 -12.94 20.84 16.75
CA SER A 154 -11.86 21.52 16.04
C SER A 154 -11.91 21.05 14.58
N ALA A 155 -12.63 21.79 13.75
CA ALA A 155 -12.88 21.43 12.36
C ALA A 155 -11.61 21.30 11.50
N PRO A 156 -10.57 22.15 11.66
CA PRO A 156 -9.36 22.04 10.85
C PRO A 156 -8.69 20.67 10.93
N PHE A 157 -8.75 19.95 12.05
CA PHE A 157 -8.18 18.61 12.18
C PHE A 157 -9.24 17.54 12.51
N SER A 158 -10.52 17.82 12.23
CA SER A 158 -11.61 16.86 12.46
C SER A 158 -11.62 16.25 13.87
N LEU A 159 -11.26 17.04 14.90
CA LEU A 159 -11.17 16.59 16.29
C LEU A 159 -12.41 16.97 17.08
N VAL A 160 -12.81 16.12 18.03
CA VAL A 160 -13.96 16.36 18.90
C VAL A 160 -13.64 16.08 20.37
N GLY A 161 -14.33 16.75 21.28
CA GLY A 161 -14.12 16.61 22.72
C GLY A 161 -15.38 16.96 23.50
N LEU A 162 -15.35 16.83 24.82
CA LEU A 162 -16.49 17.12 25.67
C LEU A 162 -16.84 18.60 25.64
N GLY A 163 -18.15 18.87 25.60
CA GLY A 163 -18.71 20.21 25.67
C GLY A 163 -18.55 20.84 27.04
N THR A 164 -18.70 22.16 27.10
CA THR A 164 -18.46 22.95 28.32
C THR A 164 -19.50 22.75 29.41
N ASN A 165 -20.65 22.14 29.09
CA ASN A 165 -21.78 21.93 30.00
C ASN A 165 -22.52 20.64 29.67
N THR A 166 -21.78 19.53 29.71
CA THR A 166 -22.28 18.19 29.36
C THR A 166 -22.43 17.29 30.58
N LYS A 167 -23.38 16.36 30.51
CA LYS A 167 -23.47 15.21 31.43
C LYS A 167 -22.68 13.99 30.94
N LEU A 168 -22.15 14.05 29.72
CA LEU A 168 -21.36 12.99 29.12
C LEU A 168 -19.99 12.89 29.81
N THR A 169 -19.45 11.68 29.88
CA THR A 169 -18.09 11.42 30.35
C THR A 169 -17.22 10.93 29.20
N PRO A 170 -15.88 10.91 29.33
CA PRO A 170 -15.00 10.31 28.32
C PRO A 170 -15.24 8.80 28.11
N GLN A 171 -16.05 8.15 28.96
CA GLN A 171 -16.46 6.76 28.84
C GLN A 171 -17.85 6.60 28.22
N THR A 172 -18.55 7.70 27.93
CA THR A 172 -19.85 7.65 27.28
C THR A 172 -19.67 7.48 25.78
N LYS A 173 -20.24 6.40 25.24
CA LYS A 173 -20.27 6.16 23.79
C LYS A 173 -21.23 7.13 23.13
N VAL A 174 -20.80 7.69 22.00
CA VAL A 174 -21.62 8.53 21.12
C VAL A 174 -21.46 8.08 19.68
N TYR A 175 -22.43 8.43 18.83
CA TYR A 175 -22.48 8.01 17.43
C TYR A 175 -22.53 9.25 16.53
N ALA A 176 -21.47 9.46 15.74
CA ALA A 176 -21.33 10.62 14.86
C ALA A 176 -21.81 10.34 13.43
N PHE A 177 -22.42 11.35 12.84
CA PHE A 177 -22.80 11.41 11.43
C PHE A 177 -22.25 12.71 10.88
N TYR A 178 -21.49 12.65 9.79
CA TYR A 178 -20.85 13.82 9.22
C TYR A 178 -20.44 13.56 7.77
N SER A 179 -20.14 14.64 7.06
CA SER A 179 -19.65 14.63 5.69
C SER A 179 -18.24 15.18 5.66
N TYR A 180 -17.44 14.71 4.72
CA TYR A 180 -16.06 15.15 4.56
C TYR A 180 -15.65 15.16 3.09
N TYR A 181 -14.75 16.08 2.75
CA TYR A 181 -14.19 16.22 1.42
C TYR A 181 -13.06 15.22 1.18
N LEU A 182 -13.00 14.74 -0.06
CA LEU A 182 -11.85 14.05 -0.62
C LEU A 182 -11.15 14.96 -1.65
N GLN A 183 -9.87 14.71 -1.84
CA GLN A 183 -9.04 15.31 -2.88
C GLN A 183 -9.00 14.42 -4.12
N ARG A 184 -8.70 14.99 -5.30
CA ARG A 184 -8.54 14.23 -6.54
C ARG A 184 -7.58 14.93 -7.49
N ILE A 185 -6.88 14.19 -8.35
CA ILE A 185 -6.18 14.74 -9.50
C ILE A 185 -6.81 14.17 -10.76
N ASP A 186 -7.30 15.02 -11.64
CA ASP A 186 -7.71 14.64 -13.00
C ASP A 186 -6.59 14.96 -13.98
N VAL A 187 -6.49 14.23 -15.08
CA VAL A 187 -5.51 14.51 -16.14
C VAL A 187 -6.22 14.94 -17.39
N VAL A 188 -5.91 16.13 -17.88
CA VAL A 188 -6.17 16.50 -19.26
C VAL A 188 -5.03 15.95 -20.10
N ALA A 189 -5.37 15.13 -21.09
CA ALA A 189 -4.42 14.54 -22.03
C ALA A 189 -4.81 14.87 -23.47
N LEU A 190 -3.84 14.78 -24.38
CA LEU A 190 -4.06 14.93 -25.82
C LEU A 190 -4.07 13.56 -26.49
N ASP A 191 -5.06 13.32 -27.33
CA ASP A 191 -5.09 12.12 -28.17
C ASP A 191 -4.02 12.19 -29.29
N LYS A 192 -3.96 11.14 -30.12
CA LYS A 192 -3.03 11.08 -31.27
C LYS A 192 -3.20 12.22 -32.29
N ASN A 193 -4.34 12.91 -32.28
CA ASN A 193 -4.66 14.02 -33.18
C ASN A 193 -4.45 15.38 -32.51
N GLY A 194 -4.01 15.42 -31.24
CA GLY A 194 -3.86 16.64 -30.46
C GLY A 194 -5.17 17.18 -29.89
N ILE A 195 -6.22 16.36 -29.79
CA ILE A 195 -7.51 16.75 -29.20
C ILE A 195 -7.47 16.50 -27.70
N PRO A 196 -7.71 17.52 -26.86
CA PRO A 196 -7.83 17.35 -25.42
C PRO A 196 -8.99 16.46 -25.00
N PHE A 197 -8.76 15.61 -24.01
CA PHE A 197 -9.78 14.85 -23.29
C PHE A 197 -9.41 14.75 -21.80
N LEU A 198 -10.42 14.49 -20.96
CA LEU A 198 -10.26 14.35 -19.51
C LEU A 198 -10.19 12.87 -19.13
N VAL A 199 -9.24 12.53 -18.26
CA VAL A 199 -9.23 11.31 -17.47
C VAL A 199 -9.46 11.71 -16.02
N GLU A 200 -10.63 11.37 -15.49
CA GLU A 200 -10.98 11.66 -14.09
C GLU A 200 -10.22 10.72 -13.15
N GLY A 201 -9.64 11.28 -12.09
CA GLY A 201 -8.89 10.52 -11.10
C GLY A 201 -9.78 9.78 -10.11
N LYS A 202 -9.14 9.00 -9.23
CA LYS A 202 -9.81 8.44 -8.05
C LYS A 202 -9.69 9.42 -6.88
N ALA A 203 -10.82 9.75 -6.26
CA ALA A 203 -10.82 10.59 -5.07
C ALA A 203 -10.18 9.85 -3.88
N SER A 204 -9.39 10.56 -3.08
CA SER A 204 -8.70 10.05 -1.90
C SER A 204 -8.66 11.10 -0.80
N LEU A 205 -8.58 10.68 0.46
CA LEU A 205 -8.53 11.59 1.60
C LEU A 205 -7.17 12.31 1.67
N VAL A 206 -6.10 11.57 1.39
CA VAL A 206 -4.71 12.04 1.29
C VAL A 206 -4.06 11.42 0.06
N CYS A 207 -2.98 12.02 -0.43
CA CYS A 207 -2.20 11.51 -1.57
C CYS A 207 -3.01 10.97 -2.77
N PRO A 208 -3.91 11.77 -3.40
CA PRO A 208 -4.62 11.32 -4.59
C PRO A 208 -3.61 10.99 -5.71
N SER A 209 -3.76 9.81 -6.33
CA SER A 209 -2.90 9.40 -7.43
C SER A 209 -3.23 10.15 -8.71
N ILE A 210 -2.20 10.34 -9.55
CA ILE A 210 -2.39 10.79 -10.94
C ILE A 210 -2.93 9.60 -11.74
N PRO A 211 -4.12 9.70 -12.38
CA PRO A 211 -4.67 8.59 -13.15
C PRO A 211 -3.82 8.27 -14.38
N GLU A 212 -3.76 6.98 -14.74
CA GLU A 212 -3.11 6.55 -15.96
C GLU A 212 -3.85 7.08 -17.20
N ILE A 213 -3.08 7.51 -18.20
CA ILE A 213 -3.62 7.94 -19.49
C ILE A 213 -3.45 6.83 -20.54
N PRO A 214 -4.33 6.76 -21.56
CA PRO A 214 -4.19 5.79 -22.64
C PRO A 214 -2.79 5.79 -23.28
N SER A 215 -2.28 4.61 -23.63
CA SER A 215 -1.01 4.47 -24.32
C SER A 215 -0.97 5.34 -25.59
N LYS A 216 0.10 6.15 -25.75
CA LYS A 216 0.32 7.16 -26.80
C LYS A 216 -0.40 8.51 -26.61
N ALA A 217 -1.25 8.66 -25.59
CA ALA A 217 -1.74 9.98 -25.20
C ALA A 217 -0.59 10.81 -24.60
N ILE A 218 -0.68 12.13 -24.72
CA ILE A 218 0.33 13.06 -24.18
C ILE A 218 -0.30 13.76 -22.98
N PRO A 219 0.32 13.72 -21.78
CA PRO A 219 -0.19 14.44 -20.63
C PRO A 219 -0.05 15.96 -20.88
N PHE A 220 -1.11 16.71 -20.63
CA PHE A 220 -1.18 18.14 -20.93
C PHE A 220 -1.25 18.98 -19.66
N CYS A 221 -2.21 18.71 -18.78
CA CYS A 221 -2.42 19.48 -17.56
C CYS A 221 -3.06 18.58 -16.51
N ASN A 222 -2.55 18.63 -15.30
CA ASN A 222 -3.22 18.02 -14.15
C ASN A 222 -4.19 19.04 -13.55
N VAL A 223 -5.40 18.59 -13.24
CA VAL A 223 -6.43 19.39 -12.58
C VAL A 223 -6.59 18.86 -11.16
N TYR A 224 -6.05 19.59 -10.20
CA TYR A 224 -6.12 19.24 -8.81
C TYR A 224 -7.45 19.72 -8.21
N ARG A 225 -8.20 18.81 -7.60
CA ARG A 225 -9.38 19.09 -6.80
C ARG A 225 -9.01 19.03 -5.32
N PRO A 226 -8.65 20.17 -4.70
CA PRO A 226 -8.32 20.21 -3.28
C PRO A 226 -9.56 19.98 -2.41
N ILE A 227 -9.34 19.70 -1.11
CA ILE A 227 -10.38 19.79 -0.07
C ILE A 227 -11.00 21.19 -0.11
N LEU A 228 -12.32 21.27 0.13
CA LEU A 228 -13.15 22.48 0.02
C LEU A 228 -13.37 23.04 -1.41
N ALA A 229 -12.87 22.38 -2.47
CA ALA A 229 -13.09 22.85 -3.85
C ALA A 229 -14.51 22.54 -4.38
N ASP A 230 -15.45 23.42 -4.06
CA ASP A 230 -16.81 23.42 -4.61
C ASP A 230 -16.87 23.77 -6.12
N THR A 231 -15.92 24.58 -6.58
CA THR A 231 -15.82 25.13 -7.93
C THR A 231 -14.39 25.01 -8.48
N LEU A 232 -14.24 25.03 -9.80
CA LEU A 232 -12.93 25.09 -10.44
C LEU A 232 -12.38 26.52 -10.38
N LYS A 233 -11.12 26.67 -9.97
CA LYS A 233 -10.41 27.95 -9.87
C LYS A 233 -9.08 27.86 -10.63
N PRO A 234 -8.51 28.97 -11.14
CA PRO A 234 -7.24 28.93 -11.89
C PRO A 234 -6.10 28.26 -11.12
N GLN A 235 -6.10 28.38 -9.79
CA GLN A 235 -5.13 27.74 -8.90
C GLN A 235 -5.15 26.21 -8.96
N HIS A 236 -6.26 25.60 -9.36
CA HIS A 236 -6.41 24.14 -9.46
C HIS A 236 -5.72 23.55 -10.70
N LEU A 237 -5.28 24.39 -11.65
CA LEU A 237 -4.68 23.93 -12.90
C LEU A 237 -3.15 23.84 -12.77
N PHE A 238 -2.58 22.67 -13.06
CA PHE A 238 -1.15 22.38 -13.01
C PHE A 238 -0.67 21.94 -14.41
N PRO A 239 -0.35 22.90 -15.30
CA PRO A 239 0.23 22.63 -16.61
C PRO A 239 1.52 21.79 -16.53
N ILE A 240 1.67 20.85 -17.46
CA ILE A 240 2.89 20.02 -17.57
C ILE A 240 3.79 20.68 -18.62
N ILE A 241 4.67 21.57 -18.15
CA ILE A 241 5.51 22.42 -19.00
C ILE A 241 7.00 22.11 -18.87
N ALA A 242 7.42 21.43 -17.81
CA ALA A 242 8.81 21.06 -17.56
C ALA A 242 8.97 19.63 -17.03
N SER A 243 10.23 19.16 -17.00
CA SER A 243 10.65 17.90 -16.35
C SER A 243 11.65 18.13 -15.22
N THR A 244 11.90 17.04 -14.49
CA THR A 244 13.04 16.84 -13.59
C THR A 244 14.42 17.09 -14.22
N LYS A 245 14.57 17.01 -15.55
CA LYS A 245 15.87 17.11 -16.24
C LYS A 245 16.49 18.51 -16.19
N ASN A 246 15.68 19.56 -16.14
CA ASN A 246 16.12 20.95 -16.25
C ASN A 246 15.89 21.75 -14.97
N VAL A 247 15.71 21.08 -13.83
CA VAL A 247 15.54 21.77 -12.55
C VAL A 247 16.84 22.44 -12.15
N SER A 248 16.80 23.77 -12.01
CA SER A 248 17.90 24.53 -11.45
C SER A 248 17.78 24.54 -9.93
N THR A 249 18.64 23.81 -9.24
CA THR A 249 18.75 23.83 -7.77
C THR A 249 20.12 24.37 -7.36
N SER A 250 20.20 24.98 -6.17
CA SER A 250 21.47 25.45 -5.59
C SER A 250 22.20 24.35 -4.81
N SER A 251 21.91 23.07 -5.10
CA SER A 251 22.58 21.95 -4.45
C SER A 251 24.06 21.94 -4.81
N THR A 252 24.91 21.86 -3.78
CA THR A 252 26.35 22.05 -3.95
C THR A 252 27.05 20.77 -4.39
N GLU A 253 27.45 20.69 -5.65
CA GLU A 253 28.08 19.49 -6.21
C GLU A 253 29.42 19.14 -5.52
N GLY A 254 29.53 17.90 -5.03
CA GLY A 254 30.79 17.36 -4.49
C GLY A 254 31.32 18.01 -3.20
N ARG A 255 30.48 18.77 -2.46
CA ARG A 255 30.90 19.60 -1.31
C ARG A 255 31.00 18.86 0.03
N VAL A 256 31.32 17.57 0.00
CA VAL A 256 31.70 16.73 1.16
C VAL A 256 33.02 15.99 0.90
N PRO A 257 34.12 16.71 0.62
CA PRO A 257 35.37 16.12 0.11
C PRO A 257 36.04 15.11 1.06
N LYS A 258 35.96 15.28 2.39
CA LYS A 258 36.57 14.34 3.33
C LYS A 258 35.81 13.02 3.36
N THR A 259 34.48 13.10 3.43
CA THR A 259 33.58 11.95 3.42
C THR A 259 33.66 11.21 2.09
N LEU A 260 33.59 11.93 0.97
CA LEU A 260 33.68 11.35 -0.36
C LEU A 260 35.02 10.63 -0.58
N LYS A 261 36.13 11.22 -0.14
CA LYS A 261 37.44 10.58 -0.19
C LYS A 261 37.47 9.26 0.59
N LYS A 262 36.93 9.23 1.81
CA LYS A 262 36.85 7.99 2.60
C LYS A 262 36.02 6.91 1.89
N LEU A 263 34.84 7.28 1.38
CA LEU A 263 33.98 6.36 0.63
C LEU A 263 34.67 5.78 -0.61
N GLN A 264 35.36 6.63 -1.38
CA GLN A 264 36.10 6.24 -2.57
C GLN A 264 37.31 5.34 -2.26
N GLU A 265 37.96 5.55 -1.12
CA GLU A 265 39.09 4.73 -0.63
C GLU A 265 38.61 3.43 0.07
N GLY A 266 37.30 3.18 0.17
CA GLY A 266 36.73 2.03 0.88
C GLY A 266 36.90 2.07 2.40
N LYS A 267 37.18 3.26 2.96
CA LYS A 267 37.37 3.45 4.41
C LYS A 267 36.03 3.61 5.13
N PRO A 268 35.89 3.10 6.36
CA PRO A 268 34.68 3.29 7.14
C PRO A 268 34.28 4.77 7.28
N VAL A 269 32.99 5.04 7.12
CA VAL A 269 32.38 6.37 7.28
C VAL A 269 31.21 6.26 8.26
N THR A 270 31.12 7.22 9.18
CA THR A 270 29.94 7.40 10.04
C THR A 270 29.13 8.59 9.57
N ILE A 271 27.86 8.35 9.20
CA ILE A 271 26.90 9.38 8.80
C ILE A 271 25.79 9.48 9.85
N VAL A 272 25.54 10.68 10.36
CA VAL A 272 24.44 10.95 11.29
C VAL A 272 23.40 11.82 10.61
N ALA A 273 22.16 11.33 10.51
CA ALA A 273 21.02 12.17 10.18
C ALA A 273 20.52 12.85 11.46
N TRP A 274 20.32 14.16 11.42
CA TRP A 274 19.89 14.96 12.57
C TRP A 274 18.71 15.85 12.18
N GLY A 275 17.60 15.77 12.90
CA GLY A 275 16.41 16.49 12.45
C GLY A 275 15.16 16.30 13.31
N ASP A 276 14.04 16.72 12.73
CA ASP A 276 12.73 16.66 13.37
C ASP A 276 11.88 15.46 12.89
N SER A 277 10.56 15.64 12.78
CA SER A 277 9.60 14.58 12.43
C SER A 277 9.76 14.09 10.99
N ILE A 278 10.24 14.93 10.08
CA ILE A 278 10.51 14.55 8.68
C ILE A 278 11.75 13.66 8.64
N THR A 279 12.82 14.03 9.34
CA THR A 279 14.02 13.18 9.47
C THR A 279 13.74 11.88 10.24
N ALA A 280 12.85 11.91 11.22
CA ALA A 280 12.40 10.70 11.92
C ALA A 280 11.57 9.76 11.04
N GLY A 281 10.98 10.27 9.96
CA GLY A 281 10.06 9.50 9.11
C GLY A 281 8.77 9.13 9.83
N SER A 282 8.24 9.99 10.71
CA SER A 282 7.17 9.62 11.64
C SER A 282 5.87 9.14 10.97
N ASP A 283 5.63 9.52 9.71
CA ASP A 283 4.40 9.18 8.97
C ASP A 283 4.65 8.23 7.79
N VAL A 284 5.89 7.78 7.57
CA VAL A 284 6.23 6.80 6.52
C VAL A 284 6.72 5.49 7.14
N LYS A 285 6.72 4.40 6.37
CA LYS A 285 7.15 3.12 6.90
C LYS A 285 8.65 3.10 7.10
N GLN A 286 9.12 2.18 7.96
CA GLN A 286 10.54 1.88 8.04
C GLN A 286 11.08 1.49 6.65
N GLY A 287 12.20 2.09 6.26
CA GLY A 287 12.84 1.99 4.96
C GLY A 287 12.45 3.09 3.97
N GLU A 288 11.41 3.89 4.26
CA GLU A 288 10.86 4.90 3.35
C GLU A 288 11.25 6.34 3.71
N ALA A 289 11.83 6.57 4.90
CA ALA A 289 12.30 7.88 5.31
C ALA A 289 13.55 8.30 4.54
N TRP A 290 13.72 9.60 4.31
CA TRP A 290 14.85 10.13 3.52
C TRP A 290 16.21 9.66 4.04
N PRO A 291 16.48 9.55 5.37
CA PRO A 291 17.78 9.08 5.82
C PRO A 291 18.07 7.64 5.40
N GLU A 292 17.05 6.76 5.47
CA GLU A 292 17.20 5.36 5.13
C GLU A 292 17.33 5.15 3.61
N LEU A 293 16.52 5.88 2.82
CA LEU A 293 16.63 5.92 1.37
C LEU A 293 18.00 6.45 0.92
N PHE A 294 18.49 7.51 1.57
CA PHE A 294 19.80 8.10 1.30
C PHE A 294 20.92 7.10 1.60
N ILE A 295 20.91 6.46 2.77
CA ILE A 295 21.95 5.49 3.13
C ILE A 295 21.91 4.25 2.23
N LYS A 296 20.72 3.79 1.81
CA LYS A 296 20.57 2.74 0.80
C LYS A 296 21.28 3.15 -0.50
N GLN A 297 21.07 4.38 -0.96
CA GLN A 297 21.70 4.89 -2.18
C GLN A 297 23.22 5.09 -2.03
N VAL A 298 23.70 5.61 -0.89
CA VAL A 298 25.15 5.74 -0.62
C VAL A 298 25.83 4.38 -0.63
N ARG A 299 25.25 3.37 0.03
CA ARG A 299 25.80 1.99 0.02
C ARG A 299 25.83 1.37 -1.37
N LYS A 300 24.82 1.68 -2.20
CA LYS A 300 24.77 1.24 -3.60
C LYS A 300 25.88 1.89 -4.44
N GLU A 301 26.11 3.18 -4.25
CA GLU A 301 27.15 3.93 -4.99
C GLU A 301 28.58 3.61 -4.52
N PHE A 302 28.74 3.21 -3.26
CA PHE A 302 30.04 2.93 -2.64
C PHE A 302 30.05 1.55 -1.94
N PRO A 303 29.88 0.44 -2.69
CA PRO A 303 29.68 -0.90 -2.11
C PRO A 303 30.91 -1.45 -1.38
N HIS A 304 32.09 -0.86 -1.60
CA HIS A 304 33.34 -1.27 -0.99
C HIS A 304 33.66 -0.57 0.34
N SER A 305 32.81 0.40 0.75
CA SER A 305 32.99 1.16 1.98
C SER A 305 32.01 0.71 3.04
N ALA A 306 32.47 0.52 4.28
CA ALA A 306 31.57 0.34 5.42
C ALA A 306 30.90 1.67 5.77
N VAL A 307 29.57 1.72 5.71
CA VAL A 307 28.79 2.93 6.05
C VAL A 307 27.99 2.68 7.34
N ASN A 308 28.47 3.26 8.43
CA ASN A 308 27.76 3.32 9.71
C ASN A 308 26.77 4.47 9.66
N TYR A 309 25.54 4.22 10.10
CA TYR A 309 24.46 5.19 10.04
C TYR A 309 23.71 5.24 11.38
N VAL A 310 23.42 6.44 11.84
CA VAL A 310 22.60 6.70 13.03
C VAL A 310 21.58 7.79 12.73
N ASN A 311 20.32 7.55 13.07
CA ASN A 311 19.29 8.59 13.06
C ASN A 311 19.18 9.24 14.43
N ARG A 312 19.45 10.54 14.53
CA ARG A 312 19.29 11.37 15.73
C ARG A 312 18.18 12.38 15.48
N SER A 313 16.94 11.93 15.47
CA SER A 313 15.80 12.80 15.18
C SER A 313 14.65 12.58 16.15
N ILE A 314 13.93 13.65 16.48
CA ILE A 314 12.75 13.60 17.35
C ILE A 314 11.66 14.50 16.75
N GLY A 315 10.48 13.92 16.57
CA GLY A 315 9.34 14.65 16.02
C GLY A 315 8.97 15.89 16.84
N GLY A 316 8.61 16.97 16.14
CA GLY A 316 8.20 18.23 16.76
C GLY A 316 9.32 19.05 17.41
N THR A 317 10.57 18.58 17.39
CA THR A 317 11.71 19.33 17.93
C THR A 317 12.24 20.38 16.94
N ARG A 318 13.03 21.32 17.45
CA ARG A 318 13.80 22.33 16.70
C ARG A 318 15.27 22.16 17.05
N SER A 319 16.20 22.53 16.18
CA SER A 319 17.63 22.30 16.48
C SER A 319 18.13 23.10 17.69
N MET A 320 17.56 24.28 17.97
CA MET A 320 17.84 25.01 19.23
C MET A 320 17.49 24.18 20.48
N GLN A 321 16.41 23.40 20.43
CA GLN A 321 16.05 22.52 21.53
C GLN A 321 17.11 21.45 21.80
N TRP A 322 17.75 20.92 20.75
CA TRP A 322 18.87 19.99 20.88
C TRP A 322 20.12 20.67 21.43
N LEU A 323 20.38 21.92 21.04
CA LEU A 323 21.53 22.69 21.53
C LEU A 323 21.38 23.10 23.01
N HIS A 324 20.16 23.18 23.52
CA HIS A 324 19.84 23.47 24.92
C HIS A 324 19.44 22.23 25.74
N ASP A 325 19.94 21.04 25.37
CA ASP A 325 19.74 19.79 26.12
C ASP A 325 18.25 19.50 26.45
N GLY A 326 17.37 19.84 25.50
CA GLY A 326 15.92 19.59 25.56
C GLY A 326 15.10 20.74 26.16
N ASP A 327 15.75 21.78 26.69
CA ASP A 327 15.11 22.89 27.40
C ASP A 327 15.15 24.18 26.57
N TYR A 328 14.10 24.40 25.76
CA TYR A 328 13.99 25.58 24.89
C TYR A 328 12.65 26.27 25.04
N ALA A 329 12.68 27.60 25.11
CA ALA A 329 11.52 28.41 25.45
C ALA A 329 10.38 28.22 24.44
N GLY A 330 9.16 28.04 24.95
CA GLY A 330 7.97 27.83 24.12
C GLY A 330 7.79 26.39 23.61
N MET A 331 8.68 25.46 23.97
CA MET A 331 8.58 24.05 23.64
C MET A 331 8.41 23.18 24.89
N GLN A 332 7.89 21.96 24.71
CA GLN A 332 7.85 20.97 25.79
C GLN A 332 9.28 20.56 26.15
N LYS A 333 9.67 20.71 27.41
CA LYS A 333 10.98 20.26 27.88
C LYS A 333 11.15 18.76 27.69
N LEU A 334 12.24 18.37 27.04
CA LEU A 334 12.63 16.99 26.83
C LEU A 334 13.85 16.61 27.69
N PRO A 335 14.00 15.35 28.08
CA PRO A 335 15.21 14.88 28.76
C PRO A 335 16.45 14.96 27.85
N ALA A 336 17.59 15.37 28.41
CA ALA A 336 18.84 15.55 27.67
C ALA A 336 19.38 14.23 27.07
N GLU A 337 19.07 13.09 27.69
CA GLU A 337 19.39 11.76 27.18
C GLU A 337 18.64 11.40 25.89
N LEU A 338 17.59 12.14 25.56
CA LEU A 338 16.84 12.02 24.30
C LEU A 338 17.18 13.16 23.34
N CYS A 339 17.16 14.41 23.83
CA CYS A 339 17.27 15.62 23.01
C CYS A 339 18.49 16.44 23.43
N SER A 340 19.67 16.06 22.95
CA SER A 340 20.91 16.83 23.15
C SER A 340 21.82 16.69 21.94
N PHE A 341 22.41 17.79 21.47
CA PHE A 341 23.40 17.75 20.40
C PHE A 341 24.63 16.91 20.77
N LYS A 342 24.90 16.70 22.06
CA LYS A 342 25.96 15.80 22.54
C LYS A 342 25.74 14.36 22.10
N LEU A 343 24.50 13.95 21.83
CA LEU A 343 24.18 12.62 21.29
C LEU A 343 24.58 12.48 19.82
N VAL A 344 24.59 13.60 19.07
CA VAL A 344 25.10 13.64 17.69
C VAL A 344 26.62 13.58 17.70
N THR A 345 27.28 14.41 18.50
CA THR A 345 28.76 14.45 18.55
C THR A 345 29.38 13.19 19.15
N LYS A 346 28.67 12.49 20.05
CA LYS A 346 29.10 11.21 20.62
C LYS A 346 29.33 10.13 19.56
N GLU A 347 28.63 10.18 18.44
CA GLU A 347 28.81 9.22 17.34
C GLU A 347 30.11 9.45 16.54
N GLN A 348 30.80 10.57 16.78
CA GLN A 348 31.98 11.00 16.01
C GLN A 348 31.74 10.95 14.49
N PRO A 349 30.70 11.65 13.98
CA PRO A 349 30.34 11.59 12.57
C PRO A 349 31.44 12.16 11.67
N ASP A 350 31.68 11.49 10.54
CA ASP A 350 32.37 12.08 9.40
C ASP A 350 31.49 13.13 8.71
N LEU A 351 30.19 12.83 8.66
CA LEU A 351 29.18 13.66 8.03
C LEU A 351 27.92 13.74 8.91
N VAL A 352 27.47 14.96 9.17
CA VAL A 352 26.12 15.24 9.67
C VAL A 352 25.25 15.71 8.49
N VAL A 353 24.06 15.13 8.37
CA VAL A 353 23.04 15.59 7.41
C VAL A 353 21.86 16.12 8.23
N MET A 354 21.59 17.43 8.12
CA MET A 354 20.56 18.09 8.93
C MET A 354 19.35 18.51 8.10
N GLU A 355 18.16 18.31 8.66
CA GLU A 355 16.90 18.82 8.15
C GLU A 355 15.96 19.16 9.32
N PHE A 356 15.57 20.44 9.41
CA PHE A 356 14.67 20.96 10.44
C PHE A 356 13.62 21.87 9.80
N THR A 357 12.55 21.26 9.32
CA THR A 357 11.34 21.98 8.89
C THR A 357 10.80 22.87 10.01
N ASN A 358 10.87 22.44 11.27
CA ASN A 358 10.35 23.19 12.41
C ASN A 358 11.14 24.45 12.76
N ASP A 359 12.35 24.66 12.25
CA ASP A 359 13.09 25.91 12.45
C ASP A 359 12.51 27.07 11.61
N THR A 360 11.70 26.76 10.59
CA THR A 360 11.11 27.76 9.68
C THR A 360 10.18 28.74 10.39
N VAL A 361 9.70 28.42 11.60
CA VAL A 361 8.82 29.28 12.39
C VAL A 361 9.57 30.16 13.40
N GLU A 362 10.90 30.06 13.47
CA GLU A 362 11.72 30.88 14.35
C GLU A 362 11.85 32.33 13.85
N ASP A 363 12.09 33.27 14.78
CA ASP A 363 12.39 34.67 14.42
C ASP A 363 13.74 34.72 13.66
N PRO A 364 13.80 35.27 12.44
CA PRO A 364 15.05 35.35 11.69
C PRO A 364 16.23 36.00 12.42
N LYS A 365 15.97 36.79 13.47
CA LYS A 365 17.01 37.38 14.33
C LYS A 365 17.81 36.34 15.11
N ILE A 366 17.26 35.15 15.37
CA ILE A 366 17.95 34.11 16.15
C ILE A 366 18.85 33.22 15.32
N TYR A 367 18.67 33.19 13.98
CA TYR A 367 19.44 32.30 13.11
C TYR A 367 20.97 32.47 13.24
N PRO A 368 21.54 33.69 13.35
CA PRO A 368 22.98 33.87 13.55
C PRO A 368 23.52 33.18 14.79
N GLU A 369 22.91 33.40 15.95
CA GLU A 369 23.33 32.76 17.22
C GLU A 369 23.21 31.24 17.12
N HIS A 370 22.06 30.78 16.65
CA HIS A 370 21.72 29.38 16.49
C HIS A 370 22.73 28.62 15.63
N TYR A 371 22.97 29.07 14.40
CA TYR A 371 23.84 28.36 13.47
C TYR A 371 25.33 28.51 13.80
N ASN A 372 25.71 29.57 14.51
CA ASN A 372 27.07 29.69 15.07
C ASN A 372 27.34 28.62 16.15
N MET A 373 26.35 28.26 16.95
CA MET A 373 26.49 27.15 17.91
C MET A 373 26.69 25.81 17.20
N ILE A 374 25.92 25.53 16.14
CA ILE A 374 26.09 24.33 15.32
C ILE A 374 27.51 24.27 14.74
N ASN A 375 27.96 25.37 14.12
CA ASN A 375 29.31 25.47 13.56
C ASN A 375 30.38 25.16 14.63
N THR A 376 30.24 25.78 15.80
CA THR A 376 31.18 25.60 16.92
C THR A 376 31.25 24.15 17.39
N GLU A 377 30.12 23.45 17.49
CA GLU A 377 30.10 22.06 17.93
C GLU A 377 30.62 21.09 16.86
N LEU A 378 30.36 21.34 15.57
CA LEU A 378 30.89 20.53 14.48
C LEU A 378 32.41 20.72 14.30
N ASP A 379 32.91 21.94 14.46
CA ASP A 379 34.35 22.24 14.38
C ASP A 379 35.17 21.46 15.43
N LYS A 380 34.61 21.25 16.63
CA LYS A 380 35.26 20.46 17.70
C LYS A 380 35.54 19.01 17.29
N ILE A 381 34.72 18.45 16.40
CA ILE A 381 34.81 17.04 15.95
C ILE A 381 35.29 16.91 14.50
N GLY A 382 35.44 18.03 13.78
CA GLY A 382 35.94 18.06 12.40
C GLY A 382 34.99 17.45 11.35
N SER A 383 33.70 17.36 11.68
CA SER A 383 32.65 16.76 10.83
C SER A 383 32.26 17.66 9.66
N GLU A 384 31.88 17.08 8.53
CA GLU A 384 31.26 17.80 7.42
C GLU A 384 29.74 17.94 7.66
N LEU A 385 29.13 18.96 7.06
CA LEU A 385 27.68 19.20 7.16
C LEU A 385 27.06 19.29 5.78
N ILE A 386 25.95 18.58 5.60
CA ILE A 386 24.95 18.87 4.56
C ILE A 386 23.71 19.42 5.24
N ILE A 387 23.21 20.56 4.79
CA ILE A 387 21.91 21.10 5.19
C ILE A 387 20.91 20.84 4.06
N ILE A 388 19.82 20.13 4.37
CA ILE A 388 18.68 19.98 3.47
C ILE A 388 17.75 21.17 3.70
N THR A 389 17.49 21.96 2.66
CA THR A 389 16.47 23.00 2.77
C THR A 389 15.09 22.35 2.87
N PRO A 390 14.24 22.73 3.82
CA PRO A 390 12.95 22.07 4.02
C PRO A 390 12.00 22.34 2.84
N GLY A 391 11.11 21.39 2.55
CA GLY A 391 9.98 21.61 1.65
C GLY A 391 9.05 22.72 2.16
N ARG A 392 8.15 23.21 1.31
CA ARG A 392 7.23 24.31 1.65
C ARG A 392 5.96 23.76 2.32
N PHE A 393 6.06 23.46 3.61
CA PHE A 393 5.03 22.74 4.38
C PHE A 393 4.09 23.62 5.23
N ALA A 394 4.31 24.94 5.27
CA ALA A 394 3.56 25.82 6.16
C ALA A 394 2.17 26.15 5.60
N ILE A 395 1.13 25.58 6.20
CA ILE A 395 -0.26 25.83 5.81
C ILE A 395 -0.77 27.11 6.50
N LYS A 396 -1.08 28.15 5.70
CA LYS A 396 -1.76 29.38 6.17
C LYS A 396 -3.28 29.22 6.09
N SER A 397 -3.78 28.74 4.95
CA SER A 397 -5.16 28.28 4.72
C SER A 397 -5.22 27.42 3.45
N TYR A 398 -6.19 26.49 3.33
CA TYR A 398 -6.17 25.46 2.28
C TYR A 398 -6.15 26.04 0.84
N ASP A 399 -6.96 27.06 0.56
CA ASP A 399 -7.02 27.71 -0.76
C ASP A 399 -5.77 28.56 -1.07
N GLU A 400 -5.23 29.26 -0.07
CA GLU A 400 -3.99 30.03 -0.22
C GLU A 400 -2.80 29.11 -0.50
N ASN A 401 -2.78 27.92 0.13
CA ASN A 401 -1.71 26.95 -0.07
C ASN A 401 -1.61 26.46 -1.52
N VAL A 402 -2.73 26.29 -2.23
CA VAL A 402 -2.73 25.82 -3.63
C VAL A 402 -2.10 26.86 -4.55
N MET A 403 -2.30 28.15 -4.27
CA MET A 403 -1.61 29.22 -4.99
C MET A 403 -0.14 29.33 -4.59
N GLU A 404 0.16 29.17 -3.30
CA GLU A 404 1.51 29.27 -2.76
C GLU A 404 2.48 28.26 -3.41
N MET A 405 1.99 27.10 -3.88
CA MET A 405 2.81 26.11 -4.62
C MET A 405 3.43 26.62 -5.92
N LYS A 406 2.92 27.73 -6.45
CA LYS A 406 3.31 28.30 -7.74
C LYS A 406 4.11 29.59 -7.57
N LEU A 407 4.35 29.99 -6.32
CA LEU A 407 5.13 31.17 -6.00
C LEU A 407 6.59 30.78 -5.76
N PRO A 408 7.54 31.64 -6.14
CA PRO A 408 8.95 31.43 -5.82
C PRO A 408 9.19 31.24 -4.32
N GLU A 409 10.21 30.47 -3.96
CA GLU A 409 10.70 30.35 -2.58
C GLU A 409 11.15 31.72 -2.03
N ASP A 410 10.53 32.13 -0.92
CA ASP A 410 10.72 33.44 -0.30
C ASP A 410 10.93 33.36 1.22
N ARG A 411 11.05 32.16 1.79
CA ARG A 411 11.23 31.99 3.24
C ARG A 411 12.61 32.47 3.68
N PRO A 412 12.70 33.40 4.66
CA PRO A 412 13.97 33.89 5.19
C PRO A 412 14.90 32.78 5.70
N TYR A 413 14.33 31.71 6.26
CA TYR A 413 15.09 30.54 6.71
C TYR A 413 15.87 29.87 5.58
N VAL A 414 15.22 29.62 4.43
CA VAL A 414 15.84 28.93 3.29
C VAL A 414 16.98 29.76 2.71
N GLU A 415 16.78 31.07 2.57
CA GLU A 415 17.83 32.00 2.16
C GLU A 415 19.00 32.01 3.16
N TYR A 416 18.67 32.08 4.46
CA TYR A 416 19.67 32.11 5.52
C TYR A 416 20.57 30.86 5.50
N VAL A 417 19.98 29.65 5.48
CA VAL A 417 20.79 28.41 5.52
C VAL A 417 21.67 28.23 4.28
N LYS A 418 21.20 28.69 3.10
CA LYS A 418 22.01 28.71 1.88
C LYS A 418 23.21 29.64 2.02
N ASN A 419 23.02 30.84 2.57
CA ASN A 419 24.10 31.79 2.83
C ASN A 419 25.07 31.26 3.89
N PHE A 420 24.54 30.75 5.01
CA PHE A 420 25.35 30.16 6.07
C PHE A 420 26.23 29.01 5.58
N ALA A 421 25.68 28.09 4.80
CA ALA A 421 26.45 26.97 4.25
C ALA A 421 27.53 27.44 3.26
N ARG A 422 27.20 28.42 2.40
CA ARG A 422 28.19 29.03 1.50
C ARG A 422 29.35 29.64 2.29
N ASP A 423 29.04 30.42 3.32
CA ASP A 423 30.01 31.23 4.07
C ASP A 423 30.90 30.35 4.97
N ASN A 424 30.41 29.20 5.44
CA ASN A 424 31.16 28.23 6.27
C ASN A 424 31.66 27.00 5.49
N ASN A 425 31.54 27.02 4.17
CA ASN A 425 31.95 25.93 3.28
C ASN A 425 31.28 24.56 3.54
N TYR A 426 30.02 24.59 3.99
CA TYR A 426 29.16 23.41 4.09
C TYR A 426 28.37 23.16 2.80
N ALA A 427 27.83 21.96 2.69
CA ALA A 427 27.02 21.55 1.55
C ALA A 427 25.54 21.89 1.75
N ILE A 428 24.85 22.18 0.64
CA ILE A 428 23.40 22.37 0.58
C ILE A 428 22.80 21.31 -0.32
N ALA A 429 21.73 20.67 0.15
CA ALA A 429 20.78 19.93 -0.66
C ALA A 429 19.50 20.77 -0.77
N ASP A 430 19.34 21.45 -1.91
CA ASP A 430 18.30 22.45 -2.16
C ASP A 430 16.96 21.81 -2.60
N ALA A 431 16.37 21.04 -1.69
CA ALA A 431 15.06 20.43 -1.90
C ALA A 431 13.93 21.48 -1.98
N ALA A 432 14.08 22.67 -1.41
CA ALA A 432 13.10 23.74 -1.53
C ALA A 432 12.90 24.16 -3.00
N ALA A 433 13.99 24.37 -3.74
CA ALA A 433 13.91 24.66 -5.18
C ALA A 433 13.32 23.50 -5.99
N ARG A 434 13.61 22.26 -5.59
CA ARG A 434 13.05 21.06 -6.22
C ARG A 434 11.54 20.95 -6.01
N TRP A 435 11.05 21.29 -4.83
CA TRP A 435 9.62 21.35 -4.49
C TRP A 435 8.89 22.50 -5.18
N GLU A 436 9.53 23.67 -5.30
CA GLU A 436 9.04 24.79 -6.10
C GLU A 436 8.79 24.36 -7.56
N HIS A 437 9.67 23.52 -8.13
CA HIS A 437 9.52 23.09 -9.52
C HIS A 437 8.35 22.15 -9.79
N PHE A 438 7.78 21.48 -8.78
CA PHE A 438 6.72 20.50 -8.96
C PHE A 438 5.51 21.03 -9.74
N HIS A 439 5.14 22.30 -9.53
CA HIS A 439 3.98 22.84 -10.21
C HIS A 439 4.16 22.91 -11.75
N LYS A 440 5.42 22.98 -12.23
CA LYS A 440 5.78 22.98 -13.65
C LYS A 440 5.78 21.57 -14.25
N GLU A 441 5.94 20.56 -13.41
CA GLU A 441 5.77 19.13 -13.76
C GLU A 441 4.30 18.68 -13.71
N GLY A 442 3.38 19.59 -13.37
CA GLY A 442 1.98 19.26 -13.17
C GLY A 442 1.66 18.66 -11.79
N LEU A 443 2.58 18.70 -10.82
CA LEU A 443 2.40 18.05 -9.53
C LEU A 443 2.05 19.09 -8.42
N PRO A 444 0.84 19.03 -7.85
CA PRO A 444 0.51 19.81 -6.65
C PRO A 444 1.14 19.16 -5.40
N TYR A 445 2.04 19.85 -4.69
CA TYR A 445 2.75 19.19 -3.59
C TYR A 445 1.85 18.82 -2.39
N MET A 446 0.66 19.43 -2.21
CA MET A 446 -0.26 18.94 -1.17
C MET A 446 -0.74 17.52 -1.45
N ALA A 447 -0.75 17.08 -2.71
CA ALA A 447 -1.06 15.71 -3.07
C ALA A 447 0.08 14.73 -2.78
N ILE A 448 1.24 15.19 -2.30
CA ILE A 448 2.31 14.30 -1.81
C ILE A 448 2.44 14.34 -0.29
N LEU A 449 1.56 15.05 0.42
CA LEU A 449 1.56 15.07 1.88
C LEU A 449 0.68 13.96 2.44
N ILE A 450 1.31 12.98 3.10
CA ILE A 450 0.65 11.76 3.57
C ILE A 450 -0.29 12.01 4.75
N ASN A 451 0.00 13.05 5.54
CA ASN A 451 -0.86 13.50 6.63
C ASN A 451 -1.75 14.70 6.24
N ALA A 452 -1.71 15.10 4.96
CA ALA A 452 -2.38 16.29 4.39
C ALA A 452 -2.06 17.62 5.11
N TYR A 453 -0.99 17.66 5.90
CA TYR A 453 -0.57 18.83 6.64
C TYR A 453 0.85 19.24 6.28
N ASN A 454 1.85 18.44 6.64
CA ASN A 454 3.26 18.82 6.52
C ASN A 454 4.23 17.64 6.29
N HIS A 455 3.78 16.38 6.35
CA HIS A 455 4.68 15.25 6.12
C HIS A 455 4.56 14.72 4.68
N PRO A 456 5.68 14.66 3.93
CA PRO A 456 5.69 14.03 2.63
C PRO A 456 5.48 12.52 2.73
N ASN A 457 4.90 11.93 1.69
CA ASN A 457 4.95 10.51 1.44
C ASN A 457 6.37 10.08 1.00
N THR A 458 6.54 8.78 0.74
CA THR A 458 7.81 8.19 0.29
C THR A 458 8.43 8.90 -0.92
N PHE A 459 7.62 9.36 -1.88
CA PHE A 459 8.12 10.14 -3.02
C PHE A 459 8.76 11.45 -2.58
N GLY A 460 8.07 12.23 -1.73
CA GLY A 460 8.61 13.47 -1.20
C GLY A 460 9.88 13.26 -0.36
N HIS A 461 9.99 12.13 0.36
CA HIS A 461 11.24 11.75 1.02
C HIS A 461 12.37 11.44 0.03
N GLY A 462 12.06 10.74 -1.06
CA GLY A 462 13.02 10.46 -2.13
C GLY A 462 13.55 11.70 -2.83
N VAL A 463 12.74 12.76 -2.92
CA VAL A 463 13.14 14.07 -3.47
C VAL A 463 14.24 14.73 -2.64
N PHE A 464 14.25 14.56 -1.31
CA PHE A 464 15.40 14.97 -0.50
C PHE A 464 16.66 14.21 -0.90
N VAL A 465 16.55 12.92 -1.22
CA VAL A 465 17.67 12.08 -1.65
C VAL A 465 18.22 12.51 -3.01
N GLU A 466 17.38 12.95 -3.95
CA GLU A 466 17.82 13.54 -5.24
C GLU A 466 18.83 14.67 -5.02
N GLU A 467 18.48 15.62 -4.14
CA GLU A 467 19.32 16.77 -3.86
C GLU A 467 20.52 16.42 -2.99
N LEU A 468 20.37 15.48 -2.04
CA LEU A 468 21.49 14.98 -1.24
C LEU A 468 22.56 14.31 -2.10
N MET A 469 22.18 13.49 -3.09
CA MET A 469 23.14 12.79 -3.92
C MET A 469 23.95 13.75 -4.82
N LYS A 470 23.40 14.92 -5.17
CA LYS A 470 24.17 15.98 -5.83
C LYS A 470 25.34 16.45 -4.97
N CYS A 471 25.21 16.50 -3.64
CA CYS A 471 26.32 16.81 -2.73
C CYS A 471 27.52 15.86 -2.85
N PHE A 472 27.29 14.63 -3.35
CA PHE A 472 28.32 13.63 -3.62
C PHE A 472 28.81 13.64 -5.08
N GLY A 473 28.38 14.60 -5.90
CA GLY A 473 28.68 14.64 -7.33
C GLY A 473 27.97 13.54 -8.13
N LYS A 474 26.83 13.05 -7.62
CA LYS A 474 26.07 11.96 -8.24
C LYS A 474 24.74 12.48 -8.77
N LYS A 475 24.42 12.09 -10.01
CA LYS A 475 23.08 12.26 -10.55
C LYS A 475 22.21 11.12 -10.04
N TYR A 476 21.11 11.46 -9.39
CA TYR A 476 20.13 10.51 -8.88
C TYR A 476 18.74 11.11 -9.08
N GLU A 477 17.83 10.32 -9.63
CA GLU A 477 16.42 10.66 -9.77
C GLU A 477 15.63 9.59 -9.03
N TYR A 478 14.87 10.02 -8.03
CA TYR A 478 14.05 9.13 -7.23
C TYR A 478 12.74 8.90 -7.98
N GLN A 479 12.64 7.74 -8.61
CA GLN A 479 11.38 7.31 -9.18
C GLN A 479 10.48 6.81 -8.04
N ASN A 480 9.30 7.42 -7.93
CA ASN A 480 8.29 7.13 -6.91
C ASN A 480 8.21 5.62 -6.63
N ALA A 481 8.30 5.20 -5.36
CA ALA A 481 8.18 3.80 -4.99
C ALA A 481 6.79 3.22 -5.32
N GLU A 482 5.78 4.06 -5.57
CA GLU A 482 4.50 3.63 -6.15
C GLU A 482 4.62 3.17 -7.62
N ASN A 483 5.65 3.64 -8.34
CA ASN A 483 6.07 3.11 -9.65
C ASN A 483 7.14 2.00 -9.53
N GLN A 484 7.59 1.65 -8.31
CA GLN A 484 8.53 0.55 -8.03
C GLN A 484 7.92 -0.47 -7.06
N TYR A 485 6.62 -0.72 -7.20
CA TYR A 485 5.96 -1.84 -6.55
C TYR A 485 5.03 -2.52 -7.55
N VAL A 486 4.61 -3.75 -7.26
CA VAL A 486 3.60 -4.43 -8.09
C VAL A 486 2.43 -3.47 -8.30
N PRO A 487 1.96 -3.18 -9.51
CA PRO A 487 0.85 -2.25 -9.71
C PRO A 487 -0.46 -2.83 -9.18
N LEU A 488 -1.39 -1.94 -8.82
CA LEU A 488 -2.70 -2.34 -8.33
C LEU A 488 -3.36 -3.34 -9.31
N PRO A 489 -3.80 -4.52 -8.84
CA PRO A 489 -4.53 -5.46 -9.68
C PRO A 489 -5.79 -4.80 -10.24
N VAL A 490 -6.12 -5.10 -11.49
CA VAL A 490 -7.39 -4.72 -12.13
C VAL A 490 -8.24 -5.97 -12.33
N PRO A 491 -9.03 -6.41 -11.33
CA PRO A 491 -9.77 -7.66 -11.41
C PRO A 491 -10.74 -7.69 -12.57
N VAL A 492 -10.83 -8.82 -13.26
CA VAL A 492 -11.84 -9.04 -14.30
C VAL A 492 -13.03 -9.81 -13.75
N SER A 493 -14.24 -9.34 -14.05
CA SER A 493 -15.45 -10.02 -13.61
C SER A 493 -15.73 -11.27 -14.44
N THR A 494 -15.89 -12.39 -13.74
CA THR A 494 -16.35 -13.69 -14.25
C THR A 494 -17.84 -13.92 -13.99
N GLY A 495 -18.57 -12.92 -13.51
CA GLY A 495 -20.00 -13.03 -13.22
C GLY A 495 -20.31 -14.00 -12.09
N LYS A 496 -21.12 -15.03 -12.41
CA LYS A 496 -21.54 -16.06 -11.45
C LYS A 496 -20.44 -17.07 -11.11
N TYR A 497 -19.35 -17.12 -11.89
CA TYR A 497 -18.31 -18.13 -11.72
C TYR A 497 -17.27 -17.66 -10.71
N MET A 498 -17.00 -18.51 -9.72
CA MET A 498 -15.91 -18.41 -8.77
C MET A 498 -14.81 -19.35 -9.24
N LEU A 499 -13.73 -18.79 -9.79
CA LEU A 499 -12.60 -19.58 -10.28
C LEU A 499 -11.52 -19.59 -9.20
N GLY A 500 -11.13 -20.78 -8.77
CA GLY A 500 -10.01 -20.97 -7.86
C GLY A 500 -8.94 -21.85 -8.46
N ALA A 501 -7.71 -21.73 -7.98
CA ALA A 501 -6.63 -22.65 -8.32
C ALA A 501 -6.13 -23.35 -7.05
N PHE A 502 -5.75 -24.61 -7.15
CA PHE A 502 -4.97 -25.21 -6.06
C PHE A 502 -3.57 -24.59 -6.05
N MET A 503 -3.02 -24.41 -4.85
CA MET A 503 -1.72 -23.78 -4.67
C MET A 503 -0.91 -24.56 -3.63
N CYS A 504 0.28 -24.98 -4.02
CA CYS A 504 1.18 -25.72 -3.16
C CYS A 504 2.33 -24.81 -2.72
N PRO A 505 2.37 -24.37 -1.45
CA PRO A 505 3.40 -23.48 -0.98
C PRO A 505 4.69 -24.26 -0.72
N LEU A 506 5.35 -24.79 -1.76
CA LEU A 506 6.56 -25.62 -1.61
C LEU A 506 7.85 -24.85 -1.91
N TRP A 507 7.76 -23.65 -2.47
CA TRP A 507 8.85 -22.97 -3.15
C TRP A 507 9.52 -21.96 -2.23
N ASN A 508 10.21 -22.45 -1.20
CA ASN A 508 10.98 -21.62 -0.27
C ASN A 508 12.34 -22.25 0.05
N LYS A 509 13.38 -21.42 0.19
CA LYS A 509 14.78 -21.82 0.44
C LYS A 509 14.95 -22.66 1.72
N ASP A 510 14.16 -22.38 2.74
CA ASP A 510 14.24 -23.01 4.07
C ASP A 510 13.14 -24.04 4.31
N ALA A 511 12.32 -24.33 3.30
CA ALA A 511 11.16 -25.20 3.41
C ALA A 511 11.57 -26.65 3.76
N ILE A 512 12.45 -27.22 2.93
CA ILE A 512 13.13 -28.52 3.08
C ILE A 512 14.51 -28.39 2.40
N LYS A 513 15.52 -29.16 2.85
CA LYS A 513 16.83 -29.26 2.19
C LYS A 513 16.98 -30.60 1.46
N PRO A 514 17.53 -30.63 0.22
CA PRO A 514 17.99 -29.49 -0.59
C PRO A 514 16.84 -28.60 -1.10
N ASP A 515 17.16 -27.44 -1.66
CA ASP A 515 16.20 -26.45 -2.16
C ASP A 515 15.21 -27.10 -3.16
N MET A 516 13.90 -26.90 -2.95
CA MET A 516 12.83 -27.49 -3.76
C MET A 516 12.90 -27.06 -5.24
N TRP A 517 13.57 -25.95 -5.55
CA TRP A 517 13.83 -25.53 -6.93
C TRP A 517 14.97 -26.28 -7.63
N ASP A 518 15.91 -26.89 -6.90
CA ASP A 518 17.06 -27.58 -7.50
C ASP A 518 16.70 -28.68 -8.54
N PRO A 519 15.72 -29.57 -8.29
CA PRO A 519 15.30 -30.53 -9.30
C PRO A 519 14.57 -29.87 -10.48
N VAL A 520 13.87 -28.74 -10.26
CA VAL A 520 13.14 -28.01 -11.30
C VAL A 520 14.08 -27.23 -12.22
N ARG A 521 15.18 -26.65 -11.70
CA ARG A 521 16.20 -25.91 -12.47
C ARG A 521 16.84 -26.72 -13.62
N LYS A 522 16.73 -28.05 -13.59
CA LYS A 522 17.16 -28.95 -14.68
C LYS A 522 16.24 -28.90 -15.91
N TYR A 523 15.11 -28.22 -15.81
CA TYR A 523 14.05 -28.10 -16.81
C TYR A 523 13.77 -26.60 -17.06
N PRO A 524 14.62 -25.91 -17.83
CA PRO A 524 14.54 -24.45 -18.02
C PRO A 524 13.23 -23.98 -18.65
N GLU A 525 12.49 -24.86 -19.33
CA GLU A 525 11.14 -24.57 -19.81
C GLU A 525 10.12 -24.26 -18.70
N ARG A 526 10.45 -24.57 -17.43
CA ARG A 526 9.64 -24.30 -16.24
C ARG A 526 10.05 -23.03 -15.51
N GLU A 527 11.00 -22.26 -16.04
CA GLU A 527 11.40 -20.99 -15.46
C GLU A 527 10.24 -19.99 -15.53
N THR A 528 9.86 -19.45 -14.37
CA THR A 528 8.67 -18.58 -14.26
C THR A 528 8.96 -17.17 -14.75
N VAL A 529 7.91 -16.37 -15.01
CA VAL A 529 8.07 -14.92 -15.28
C VAL A 529 8.59 -14.13 -14.08
N LEU A 530 8.57 -14.71 -12.88
CA LEU A 530 9.18 -14.14 -11.67
C LEU A 530 10.57 -14.74 -11.38
N GLY A 531 11.08 -15.62 -12.23
CA GLY A 531 12.26 -16.45 -11.98
C GLY A 531 11.99 -17.60 -11.01
N TYR A 532 13.03 -18.10 -10.35
CA TYR A 532 12.91 -19.14 -9.31
C TYR A 532 12.62 -18.52 -7.95
N TYR A 533 11.46 -17.88 -7.84
CA TYR A 533 11.08 -17.07 -6.67
C TYR A 533 10.97 -17.89 -5.39
N TYR A 534 11.20 -17.23 -4.24
CA TYR A 534 10.86 -17.81 -2.95
C TYR A 534 9.56 -17.22 -2.39
N GLU A 535 8.61 -18.10 -2.14
CA GLU A 535 7.35 -17.77 -1.48
C GLU A 535 7.64 -17.33 -0.04
N GLY A 536 7.01 -16.27 0.44
CA GLY A 536 7.41 -15.61 1.69
C GLY A 536 7.71 -14.13 1.47
N ASN A 537 8.15 -13.76 0.27
CA ASN A 537 8.26 -12.38 -0.19
C ASN A 537 6.84 -11.79 -0.50
N PRO A 538 6.40 -10.73 0.20
CA PRO A 538 5.08 -10.13 -0.02
C PRO A 538 4.92 -9.55 -1.44
N GLU A 539 6.02 -9.14 -2.09
CA GLU A 539 6.00 -8.63 -3.46
C GLU A 539 5.71 -9.74 -4.48
N VAL A 540 6.29 -10.92 -4.29
CA VAL A 540 5.95 -12.13 -5.06
C VAL A 540 4.48 -12.48 -4.87
N THR A 541 3.99 -12.45 -3.63
CA THR A 541 2.57 -12.72 -3.33
C THR A 541 1.66 -11.70 -4.02
N ASP A 542 2.05 -10.42 -4.08
CA ASP A 542 1.29 -9.38 -4.76
C ASP A 542 1.29 -9.55 -6.29
N TRP A 543 2.39 -10.04 -6.89
CA TRP A 543 2.40 -10.46 -8.30
C TRP A 543 1.46 -11.64 -8.56
N GLU A 544 1.49 -12.66 -7.70
CA GLU A 544 0.61 -13.81 -7.83
C GLU A 544 -0.86 -13.40 -7.76
N ILE A 545 -1.23 -12.55 -6.81
CA ILE A 545 -2.58 -11.99 -6.68
C ILE A 545 -2.95 -11.15 -7.92
N LYS A 546 -2.03 -10.31 -8.42
CA LYS A 546 -2.26 -9.51 -9.62
C LYS A 546 -2.58 -10.40 -10.81
N TYR A 547 -1.73 -11.37 -11.09
CA TYR A 547 -1.91 -12.30 -12.21
C TYR A 547 -3.19 -13.11 -12.07
N ALA A 548 -3.53 -13.56 -10.86
CA ALA A 548 -4.78 -14.29 -10.62
C ALA A 548 -6.02 -13.41 -10.88
N LEU A 549 -6.11 -12.24 -10.24
CA LEU A 549 -7.26 -11.34 -10.34
C LEU A 549 -7.47 -10.80 -11.76
N GLU A 550 -6.39 -10.44 -12.44
CA GLU A 550 -6.44 -9.95 -13.82
C GLU A 550 -6.85 -11.05 -14.80
N HIS A 551 -6.81 -12.32 -14.41
CA HIS A 551 -7.28 -13.45 -15.23
C HIS A 551 -8.56 -14.12 -14.73
N GLY A 552 -9.21 -13.52 -13.73
CA GLY A 552 -10.52 -13.94 -13.23
C GLY A 552 -10.45 -15.03 -12.17
N ILE A 553 -9.26 -15.41 -11.72
CA ILE A 553 -9.05 -16.30 -10.57
C ILE A 553 -9.21 -15.45 -9.31
N SER A 554 -10.14 -15.84 -8.44
CA SER A 554 -10.53 -15.04 -7.27
C SER A 554 -10.12 -15.63 -5.94
N PHE A 555 -9.65 -16.89 -5.94
CA PHE A 555 -9.12 -17.51 -4.75
C PHE A 555 -8.07 -18.60 -5.02
N PHE A 556 -7.25 -18.89 -4.01
CA PHE A 556 -6.44 -20.10 -3.97
C PHE A 556 -6.96 -21.09 -2.92
N ASN A 557 -6.98 -22.38 -3.27
CA ASN A 557 -7.14 -23.46 -2.31
C ASN A 557 -5.75 -24.00 -1.96
N VAL A 558 -5.21 -23.50 -0.85
CA VAL A 558 -3.80 -23.62 -0.47
C VAL A 558 -3.58 -24.93 0.28
N CYS A 559 -2.66 -25.77 -0.18
CA CYS A 559 -2.27 -26.97 0.55
C CYS A 559 -1.63 -26.58 1.89
N TRP A 560 -2.14 -27.18 2.96
CA TRP A 560 -1.75 -26.91 4.33
C TRP A 560 -1.25 -28.19 4.99
N TYR A 561 -0.11 -28.07 5.69
CA TYR A 561 0.63 -29.22 6.20
C TYR A 561 0.99 -29.02 7.66
N ARG A 562 0.88 -30.10 8.44
CA ARG A 562 1.42 -30.16 9.80
C ARG A 562 2.85 -30.69 9.77
N GLN A 563 3.77 -30.05 10.48
CA GLN A 563 5.16 -30.50 10.57
C GLN A 563 5.28 -31.94 11.12
N LYS A 564 6.17 -32.75 10.55
CA LYS A 564 6.50 -34.09 11.05
C LYS A 564 6.96 -34.09 12.52
N GLY A 565 6.50 -35.06 13.30
CA GLY A 565 6.78 -35.21 14.73
C GLY A 565 6.01 -34.24 15.66
N ASN A 566 5.02 -33.53 15.12
CA ASN A 566 4.17 -32.58 15.83
C ASN A 566 2.78 -33.13 16.19
N ALA A 567 2.42 -34.34 15.77
CA ALA A 567 1.18 -34.99 16.15
C ALA A 567 0.98 -35.03 17.68
N GLY A 568 -0.23 -34.72 18.16
CA GLY A 568 -0.56 -34.65 19.60
C GLY A 568 -0.03 -33.41 20.35
N LYS A 569 0.51 -32.40 19.65
CA LYS A 569 1.12 -31.19 20.26
C LYS A 569 0.54 -29.91 19.64
N PRO A 570 0.73 -28.73 20.29
CA PRO A 570 0.42 -27.44 19.67
C PRO A 570 1.00 -27.34 18.26
N VAL A 571 0.14 -26.88 17.34
CA VAL A 571 0.39 -26.97 15.90
C VAL A 571 1.65 -26.21 15.51
N LYS A 572 2.52 -26.90 14.77
CA LYS A 572 3.58 -26.30 13.97
C LYS A 572 3.25 -26.55 12.51
N GLU A 573 2.88 -25.48 11.82
CA GLU A 573 2.64 -25.49 10.38
C GLU A 573 3.95 -25.67 9.62
N LEU A 574 3.94 -26.59 8.66
CA LEU A 574 4.97 -26.75 7.64
C LEU A 574 4.53 -25.96 6.39
N PHE A 575 5.47 -25.37 5.65
CA PHE A 575 5.18 -24.71 4.37
C PHE A 575 4.23 -23.50 4.42
N GLY A 576 3.95 -22.94 5.60
CA GLY A 576 3.07 -21.77 5.76
C GLY A 576 3.65 -20.43 5.30
N HIS A 577 4.66 -20.40 4.44
CA HIS A 577 5.34 -19.16 4.05
C HIS A 577 4.48 -18.26 3.16
N TRP A 578 3.68 -18.83 2.25
CA TRP A 578 2.78 -18.04 1.42
C TRP A 578 1.64 -17.41 2.25
N THR A 579 0.98 -18.20 3.10
CA THR A 579 -0.09 -17.70 3.99
C THR A 579 0.43 -16.64 4.96
N LYS A 580 1.68 -16.75 5.44
CA LYS A 580 2.34 -15.70 6.23
C LYS A 580 2.70 -14.46 5.41
N SER A 581 3.07 -14.63 4.15
CA SER A 581 3.37 -13.52 3.23
C SER A 581 2.11 -12.75 2.85
N LEU A 582 1.00 -13.47 2.64
CA LEU A 582 -0.32 -12.90 2.38
C LEU A 582 -0.74 -11.91 3.48
N LEU A 583 -0.37 -12.12 4.75
CA LEU A 583 -0.65 -11.17 5.83
C LEU A 583 0.04 -9.81 5.67
N LYS A 584 1.09 -9.75 4.84
CA LYS A 584 1.90 -8.56 4.56
C LYS A 584 1.68 -8.00 3.15
N SER A 585 0.97 -8.73 2.30
CA SER A 585 0.65 -8.35 0.92
C SER A 585 -0.24 -7.10 0.89
N ARG A 586 0.03 -6.18 -0.06
CA ARG A 586 -0.80 -4.97 -0.26
C ARG A 586 -2.17 -5.31 -0.84
N TYR A 587 -2.27 -6.43 -1.55
CA TYR A 587 -3.49 -6.84 -2.27
C TYR A 587 -4.28 -7.95 -1.60
N ALA A 588 -3.86 -8.41 -0.41
CA ALA A 588 -4.51 -9.48 0.35
C ALA A 588 -6.02 -9.28 0.57
N ASN A 589 -6.49 -8.03 0.72
CA ASN A 589 -7.91 -7.74 0.92
C ASN A 589 -8.76 -7.91 -0.35
N GLN A 590 -8.15 -7.99 -1.53
CA GLN A 590 -8.83 -8.17 -2.82
C GLN A 590 -8.93 -9.65 -3.23
N PHE A 591 -8.16 -10.54 -2.61
CA PHE A 591 -8.01 -11.92 -3.01
C PHE A 591 -8.45 -12.87 -1.89
N LYS A 592 -9.15 -13.96 -2.22
CA LYS A 592 -9.60 -14.93 -1.22
C LYS A 592 -8.67 -16.14 -1.15
N TYR A 593 -8.70 -16.87 -0.04
CA TYR A 593 -8.06 -18.18 0.03
C TYR A 593 -8.82 -19.14 0.95
N SER A 594 -8.66 -20.43 0.73
CA SER A 594 -9.07 -21.50 1.66
C SER A 594 -7.92 -22.48 1.84
N ILE A 595 -7.98 -23.35 2.85
CA ILE A 595 -6.99 -24.40 3.04
C ILE A 595 -7.50 -25.77 2.60
N LEU A 596 -6.56 -26.56 2.09
CA LEU A 596 -6.68 -27.98 1.79
C LEU A 596 -5.73 -28.74 2.73
N TYR A 597 -6.29 -29.50 3.66
CA TYR A 597 -5.55 -30.26 4.65
C TYR A 597 -4.94 -31.50 4.01
N VAL A 598 -3.60 -31.52 3.95
CA VAL A 598 -2.81 -32.65 3.44
C VAL A 598 -2.16 -33.39 4.60
N ASP A 599 -2.44 -34.69 4.68
CA ASP A 599 -1.94 -35.59 5.72
C ASP A 599 -1.31 -36.88 5.14
N GLU A 600 -0.94 -36.83 3.87
CA GLU A 600 -0.39 -37.95 3.11
C GLU A 600 1.04 -37.69 2.61
N GLY A 601 1.99 -38.52 3.07
CA GLY A 601 3.40 -38.54 2.66
C GLY A 601 4.40 -38.45 3.84
N GLU A 602 5.70 -38.42 3.55
CA GLU A 602 6.73 -38.70 4.55
C GLU A 602 7.23 -37.50 5.38
N VAL A 603 6.88 -36.27 5.00
CA VAL A 603 7.42 -35.02 5.59
C VAL A 603 6.42 -34.25 6.46
N MET A 604 5.18 -34.72 6.58
CA MET A 604 4.14 -34.15 7.44
C MET A 604 3.51 -35.20 8.36
N ASP A 605 2.83 -34.72 9.39
CA ASP A 605 2.03 -35.54 10.30
C ASP A 605 0.52 -35.38 10.02
N GLY A 606 -0.23 -36.44 10.29
CA GLY A 606 -1.69 -36.42 10.32
C GLY A 606 -2.26 -36.07 11.69
N ILE A 607 -3.37 -36.74 12.04
CA ILE A 607 -4.08 -36.58 13.31
C ILE A 607 -3.67 -37.73 14.26
N ALA A 608 -3.24 -37.43 15.48
CA ALA A 608 -2.86 -38.48 16.44
C ALA A 608 -4.08 -39.14 17.12
N SER A 609 -5.11 -38.35 17.40
CA SER A 609 -6.32 -38.75 18.11
C SER A 609 -7.42 -37.69 17.93
N GLU A 610 -8.64 -38.01 18.34
CA GLU A 610 -9.73 -37.03 18.41
C GLU A 610 -9.37 -35.83 19.32
N GLU A 611 -8.69 -36.09 20.44
CA GLU A 611 -8.23 -35.03 21.35
C GLU A 611 -7.25 -34.08 20.64
N ASP A 612 -6.31 -34.63 19.87
CA ASP A 612 -5.37 -33.82 19.07
C ASP A 612 -6.08 -32.99 18.01
N PHE A 613 -7.06 -33.58 17.32
CA PHE A 613 -7.88 -32.87 16.34
C PHE A 613 -8.61 -31.67 16.98
N LEU A 614 -9.34 -31.92 18.07
CA LEU A 614 -10.20 -30.92 18.69
C LEU A 614 -9.44 -29.85 19.49
N ASN A 615 -8.34 -30.21 20.14
CA ASN A 615 -7.62 -29.30 21.04
C ASN A 615 -6.43 -28.60 20.37
N ASN A 616 -5.84 -29.18 19.31
CA ASN A 616 -4.71 -28.58 18.61
C ASN A 616 -5.09 -28.05 17.22
N LEU A 617 -5.65 -28.89 16.35
CA LEU A 617 -5.86 -28.53 14.93
C LEU A 617 -7.04 -27.58 14.72
N VAL A 618 -8.22 -27.92 15.24
CA VAL A 618 -9.44 -27.12 15.05
C VAL A 618 -9.29 -25.67 15.55
N PRO A 619 -8.81 -25.40 16.79
CA PRO A 619 -8.63 -24.03 17.26
C PRO A 619 -7.56 -23.31 16.44
N TYR A 620 -6.50 -24.00 16.02
CA TYR A 620 -5.47 -23.39 15.19
C TYR A 620 -6.02 -22.92 13.84
N TRP A 621 -6.78 -23.76 13.14
CA TRP A 621 -7.37 -23.38 11.85
C TRP A 621 -8.36 -22.23 11.98
N ILE A 622 -9.19 -22.23 13.03
CA ILE A 622 -10.14 -21.15 13.29
C ILE A 622 -9.41 -19.81 13.52
N GLU A 623 -8.45 -19.78 14.44
CA GLU A 623 -7.78 -18.53 14.83
C GLU A 623 -6.81 -18.00 13.78
N ASN A 624 -6.06 -18.89 13.09
CA ASN A 624 -5.01 -18.46 12.18
C ASN A 624 -5.52 -18.27 10.75
N HIS A 625 -6.58 -18.99 10.34
CA HIS A 625 -7.09 -18.97 8.98
C HIS A 625 -8.57 -18.54 8.89
N PHE A 626 -9.52 -19.26 9.48
CA PHE A 626 -10.95 -19.06 9.16
C PHE A 626 -11.46 -17.67 9.52
N LYS A 627 -10.96 -17.09 10.63
CA LYS A 627 -11.31 -15.72 11.08
C LYS A 627 -10.71 -14.60 10.22
N ARG A 628 -9.86 -14.92 9.24
CA ARG A 628 -9.31 -13.90 8.34
C ARG A 628 -10.40 -13.36 7.43
N SER A 629 -10.48 -12.04 7.27
CA SER A 629 -11.50 -11.37 6.43
C SER A 629 -11.44 -11.78 4.95
N ASN A 630 -10.28 -12.24 4.50
CA ASN A 630 -10.05 -12.75 3.16
C ASN A 630 -10.06 -14.29 3.06
N TYR A 631 -10.45 -15.00 4.11
CA TYR A 631 -10.76 -16.42 4.00
C TYR A 631 -12.04 -16.64 3.17
N LEU A 632 -12.04 -17.65 2.31
CA LEU A 632 -13.17 -17.98 1.46
C LEU A 632 -14.30 -18.57 2.30
N THR A 633 -15.48 -17.98 2.20
CA THR A 633 -16.71 -18.49 2.79
C THR A 633 -17.77 -18.74 1.73
N ILE A 634 -18.56 -19.79 1.92
CA ILE A 634 -19.77 -20.08 1.14
C ILE A 634 -20.92 -20.02 2.13
N GLU A 635 -21.87 -19.09 1.91
CA GLU A 635 -23.05 -18.94 2.78
C GLU A 635 -22.68 -18.76 4.26
N GLY A 636 -21.64 -17.97 4.54
CA GLY A 636 -21.15 -17.72 5.90
C GLY A 636 -20.32 -18.86 6.52
N LYS A 637 -20.09 -19.96 5.79
CA LYS A 637 -19.28 -21.09 6.24
C LYS A 637 -17.86 -21.04 5.64
N PRO A 638 -16.77 -21.05 6.42
CA PRO A 638 -15.42 -21.20 5.90
C PRO A 638 -15.28 -22.49 5.10
N VAL A 639 -14.65 -22.42 3.94
CA VAL A 639 -14.36 -23.59 3.09
C VAL A 639 -13.14 -24.33 3.63
N PHE A 640 -13.25 -25.64 3.87
CA PHE A 640 -12.16 -26.49 4.33
C PHE A 640 -12.13 -27.78 3.52
N THR A 641 -10.98 -28.12 2.94
CA THR A 641 -10.83 -29.30 2.07
C THR A 641 -10.00 -30.37 2.76
N ILE A 642 -10.42 -31.63 2.66
CA ILE A 642 -9.68 -32.80 3.16
C ILE A 642 -9.08 -33.52 1.95
N TYR A 643 -7.74 -33.61 1.88
CA TYR A 643 -7.03 -34.19 0.74
C TYR A 643 -7.21 -35.70 0.61
N ARG A 644 -7.30 -36.44 1.73
CA ARG A 644 -7.50 -37.90 1.68
C ARG A 644 -8.52 -38.32 2.72
N PRO A 645 -9.82 -38.31 2.40
CA PRO A 645 -10.87 -38.70 3.33
C PRO A 645 -10.65 -40.09 3.97
N GLU A 646 -10.08 -41.06 3.23
CA GLU A 646 -9.76 -42.40 3.75
C GLU A 646 -8.70 -42.36 4.85
N LYS A 647 -7.66 -41.53 4.68
CA LYS A 647 -6.58 -41.36 5.64
C LYS A 647 -7.07 -40.61 6.87
N PHE A 648 -7.89 -39.57 6.68
CA PHE A 648 -8.56 -38.84 7.75
C PHE A 648 -9.42 -39.79 8.62
N ILE A 649 -10.20 -40.67 7.98
CA ILE A 649 -10.98 -41.72 8.66
C ILE A 649 -10.08 -42.63 9.50
N LYS A 650 -8.97 -43.09 8.91
CA LYS A 650 -8.03 -43.99 9.58
C LYS A 650 -7.41 -43.34 10.80
N ASP A 651 -6.96 -42.09 10.69
CA ASP A 651 -6.31 -41.38 11.79
C ASP A 651 -7.25 -41.14 12.99
N LEU A 652 -8.53 -40.91 12.72
CA LEU A 652 -9.54 -40.75 13.78
C LEU A 652 -10.11 -42.08 14.29
N GLY A 653 -9.65 -43.21 13.74
CA GLY A 653 -9.98 -44.54 14.20
C GLY A 653 -11.34 -45.07 13.73
N GLY A 654 -11.79 -44.65 12.54
CA GLY A 654 -12.99 -45.18 11.86
C GLY A 654 -13.99 -44.11 11.43
N GLU A 655 -14.89 -44.48 10.51
CA GLU A 655 -15.83 -43.56 9.83
C GLU A 655 -16.76 -42.84 10.82
N GLU A 656 -17.30 -43.55 11.81
CA GLU A 656 -18.19 -42.98 12.82
C GLU A 656 -17.49 -41.89 13.66
N LYS A 657 -16.24 -42.14 14.07
CA LYS A 657 -15.45 -41.18 14.85
C LYS A 657 -15.03 -39.99 14.00
N ALA A 658 -14.67 -40.23 12.75
CA ALA A 658 -14.34 -39.17 11.80
C ALA A 658 -15.55 -38.25 11.54
N LYS A 659 -16.74 -38.82 11.37
CA LYS A 659 -17.98 -38.06 11.27
C LYS A 659 -18.22 -37.21 12.52
N LEU A 660 -18.11 -37.81 13.72
CA LEU A 660 -18.30 -37.07 14.98
C LEU A 660 -17.30 -35.92 15.14
N ALA A 661 -16.04 -36.13 14.74
CA ALA A 661 -15.02 -35.09 14.75
C ALA A 661 -15.39 -33.92 13.80
N LEU A 662 -15.88 -34.22 12.60
CA LEU A 662 -16.34 -33.18 11.65
C LEU A 662 -17.61 -32.46 12.14
N ASP A 663 -18.53 -33.15 12.83
CA ASP A 663 -19.68 -32.53 13.49
C ASP A 663 -19.20 -31.53 14.57
N LYS A 664 -18.21 -31.90 15.39
CA LYS A 664 -17.61 -31.00 16.38
C LYS A 664 -16.84 -29.84 15.76
N LEU A 665 -16.20 -30.03 14.59
CA LEU A 665 -15.61 -28.92 13.84
C LEU A 665 -16.69 -27.91 13.39
N ARG A 666 -17.86 -28.38 12.93
CA ARG A 666 -19.00 -27.49 12.61
C ARG A 666 -19.44 -26.69 13.84
N GLU A 667 -19.61 -27.36 14.99
CA GLU A 667 -19.99 -26.71 16.26
C GLU A 667 -18.96 -25.67 16.73
N ALA A 668 -17.66 -25.98 16.57
CA ALA A 668 -16.58 -25.05 16.90
C ALA A 668 -16.61 -23.81 15.99
N CYS A 669 -16.88 -23.99 14.69
CA CYS A 669 -17.04 -22.86 13.77
C CYS A 669 -18.27 -22.01 14.10
N ILE A 670 -19.40 -22.63 14.48
CA ILE A 670 -20.59 -21.90 14.96
C ILE A 670 -20.26 -21.08 16.20
N SER A 671 -19.56 -21.69 17.16
CA SER A 671 -19.12 -21.02 18.39
C SER A 671 -18.16 -19.85 18.11
N ALA A 672 -17.40 -19.91 17.01
CA ALA A 672 -16.51 -18.86 16.55
C ALA A 672 -17.20 -17.75 15.72
N GLY A 673 -18.52 -17.85 15.50
CA GLY A 673 -19.33 -16.85 14.80
C GLY A 673 -19.60 -17.13 13.31
N PHE A 674 -19.36 -18.35 12.83
CA PHE A 674 -19.69 -18.77 11.46
C PHE A 674 -21.02 -19.53 11.41
N GLU A 675 -21.54 -19.79 10.21
CA GLU A 675 -22.76 -20.60 10.00
C GLU A 675 -22.48 -22.13 9.99
N GLY A 676 -21.29 -22.54 10.46
CA GLY A 676 -20.76 -23.90 10.34
C GLY A 676 -19.42 -23.93 9.60
N VAL A 677 -19.12 -25.01 8.88
CA VAL A 677 -17.98 -25.13 7.95
C VAL A 677 -18.48 -25.79 6.66
N TYR A 678 -17.94 -25.38 5.51
CA TYR A 678 -18.24 -25.99 4.21
C TYR A 678 -17.12 -26.98 3.88
N LEU A 679 -17.43 -28.27 3.93
CA LEU A 679 -16.44 -29.35 3.86
C LEU A 679 -16.37 -29.94 2.45
N MET A 680 -15.18 -29.90 1.85
CA MET A 680 -14.89 -30.55 0.57
C MET A 680 -14.00 -31.77 0.79
N GLY A 681 -14.33 -32.88 0.12
CA GLY A 681 -13.46 -34.06 0.03
C GLY A 681 -12.81 -34.15 -1.33
N GLU A 682 -11.49 -34.28 -1.36
CA GLU A 682 -10.74 -34.72 -2.53
C GLU A 682 -11.04 -36.20 -2.81
N TYR A 683 -11.03 -36.62 -4.08
CA TYR A 683 -11.20 -37.99 -4.53
C TYR A 683 -10.10 -38.43 -5.51
N HIS A 684 -9.44 -39.54 -5.16
CA HIS A 684 -8.63 -40.36 -6.05
C HIS A 684 -9.26 -41.75 -6.17
N GLY A 685 -9.49 -42.25 -7.39
CA GLY A 685 -9.96 -43.63 -7.53
C GLY A 685 -10.75 -43.96 -8.78
N VAL A 686 -11.50 -45.07 -8.69
CA VAL A 686 -12.24 -45.69 -9.78
C VAL A 686 -13.66 -45.12 -9.88
N LEU A 687 -13.96 -44.40 -10.96
CA LEU A 687 -15.20 -43.63 -11.13
C LEU A 687 -16.48 -44.45 -11.35
N ASN A 688 -16.42 -45.78 -11.18
CA ASN A 688 -17.56 -46.69 -11.24
C ASN A 688 -17.84 -47.43 -9.91
N VAL A 689 -17.02 -47.22 -8.87
CA VAL A 689 -17.23 -47.79 -7.53
C VAL A 689 -17.89 -46.73 -6.65
N LYS A 690 -19.00 -47.06 -5.98
CA LYS A 690 -19.67 -46.13 -5.07
C LYS A 690 -18.85 -45.95 -3.79
N GLU A 691 -18.65 -44.70 -3.38
CA GLU A 691 -17.98 -44.31 -2.14
C GLU A 691 -18.95 -43.51 -1.25
N PRO A 692 -19.93 -44.18 -0.61
CA PRO A 692 -20.93 -43.49 0.21
C PRO A 692 -20.34 -42.79 1.43
N MET A 693 -19.10 -43.12 1.81
CA MET A 693 -18.41 -42.53 2.98
C MET A 693 -18.34 -41.00 2.92
N TYR A 694 -18.23 -40.40 1.73
CA TYR A 694 -18.22 -38.94 1.57
C TYR A 694 -19.49 -38.31 2.14
N LYS A 695 -20.64 -38.92 1.85
CA LYS A 695 -21.93 -38.50 2.39
C LYS A 695 -22.07 -38.88 3.86
N THR A 696 -21.58 -40.03 4.30
CA THR A 696 -21.64 -40.43 5.71
C THR A 696 -20.85 -39.48 6.62
N LEU A 697 -19.65 -39.06 6.19
CA LEU A 697 -18.84 -38.04 6.86
C LEU A 697 -19.55 -36.66 6.91
N GLY A 698 -20.57 -36.46 6.08
CA GLY A 698 -21.33 -35.23 5.97
C GLY A 698 -20.66 -34.17 5.11
N LEU A 699 -19.74 -34.53 4.22
CA LEU A 699 -19.10 -33.56 3.34
C LEU A 699 -20.15 -32.86 2.45
N ASP A 700 -19.95 -31.58 2.16
CA ASP A 700 -20.87 -30.75 1.39
C ASP A 700 -20.64 -30.87 -0.12
N ALA A 701 -19.40 -31.11 -0.53
CA ALA A 701 -19.00 -31.32 -1.91
C ALA A 701 -17.80 -32.27 -2.04
N SER A 702 -17.60 -32.79 -3.25
CA SER A 702 -16.38 -33.50 -3.63
C SER A 702 -15.63 -32.76 -4.73
N GLN A 703 -14.34 -33.03 -4.88
CA GLN A 703 -13.51 -32.55 -5.98
C GLN A 703 -12.42 -33.59 -6.24
N SER A 704 -11.72 -33.52 -7.37
CA SER A 704 -10.45 -34.25 -7.52
C SER A 704 -9.34 -33.26 -7.78
N TYR A 705 -8.19 -33.49 -7.15
CA TYR A 705 -7.04 -32.59 -7.27
C TYR A 705 -6.51 -32.55 -8.71
N HIS A 706 -6.59 -33.66 -9.44
CA HIS A 706 -6.06 -33.77 -10.79
C HIS A 706 -6.86 -34.73 -11.67
N TRP A 707 -7.10 -34.32 -12.93
CA TRP A 707 -7.63 -35.18 -13.97
C TRP A 707 -6.74 -35.19 -15.24
N PRO A 708 -6.74 -36.26 -16.03
CA PRO A 708 -7.32 -37.56 -15.77
C PRO A 708 -6.31 -38.51 -15.10
N SER A 709 -5.12 -38.05 -14.69
CA SER A 709 -4.06 -38.94 -14.19
C SER A 709 -4.48 -39.76 -12.98
N PHE A 710 -5.43 -39.26 -12.17
CA PHE A 710 -5.95 -39.96 -10.98
C PHE A 710 -7.17 -40.84 -11.27
N ALA A 711 -7.60 -40.94 -12.54
CA ALA A 711 -8.71 -41.80 -12.96
C ALA A 711 -8.23 -43.15 -13.50
N GLU A 712 -9.03 -44.20 -13.33
CA GLU A 712 -8.72 -45.57 -13.74
C GLU A 712 -8.55 -45.75 -15.26
N PHE A 713 -9.12 -44.84 -16.04
CA PHE A 713 -9.16 -44.93 -17.50
C PHE A 713 -7.98 -44.22 -18.17
N MET A 714 -7.05 -43.64 -17.40
CA MET A 714 -5.83 -43.08 -17.97
C MET A 714 -4.98 -44.21 -18.59
N PRO A 715 -4.72 -44.19 -19.90
CA PRO A 715 -3.93 -45.25 -20.53
C PRO A 715 -2.47 -45.24 -20.06
N ALA A 716 -1.78 -46.38 -20.21
CA ALA A 716 -0.39 -46.56 -19.80
C ALA A 716 0.60 -45.62 -20.51
N LYS A 717 0.20 -45.09 -21.67
CA LYS A 717 0.90 -44.01 -22.38
C LYS A 717 -0.03 -42.83 -22.55
N ALA A 718 0.51 -41.62 -22.45
CA ALA A 718 -0.28 -40.42 -22.61
C ALA A 718 -0.92 -40.37 -24.02
N PRO A 719 -2.25 -40.16 -24.13
CA PRO A 719 -2.90 -40.01 -25.42
C PRO A 719 -2.72 -38.58 -25.95
N ASP A 720 -3.28 -38.27 -27.11
CA ASP A 720 -3.18 -36.92 -27.67
C ASP A 720 -4.02 -35.88 -26.90
N ASN A 721 -3.91 -34.61 -27.29
CA ASN A 721 -4.59 -33.51 -26.60
C ASN A 721 -6.12 -33.63 -26.65
N ASP A 722 -6.70 -34.16 -27.73
CA ASP A 722 -8.16 -34.23 -27.90
C ASP A 722 -8.74 -35.34 -27.02
N ASP A 723 -8.05 -36.49 -27.00
CA ASP A 723 -8.37 -37.59 -26.10
C ASP A 723 -8.26 -37.16 -24.63
N LEU A 724 -7.24 -36.38 -24.26
CA LEU A 724 -7.07 -35.85 -22.89
C LEU A 724 -8.24 -34.96 -22.46
N ILE A 725 -8.73 -34.09 -23.34
CA ILE A 725 -9.92 -33.25 -23.08
C ILE A 725 -11.15 -34.14 -22.87
N ASP A 726 -11.33 -35.16 -23.71
CA ASP A 726 -12.43 -36.11 -23.59
C ASP A 726 -12.37 -36.92 -22.28
N LEU A 727 -11.18 -37.36 -21.87
CA LEU A 727 -10.97 -38.10 -20.63
C LEU A 727 -11.31 -37.25 -19.41
N GLN A 728 -10.80 -36.02 -19.31
CA GLN A 728 -11.15 -35.12 -18.20
C GLN A 728 -12.66 -34.84 -18.14
N ALA A 729 -13.30 -34.61 -19.30
CA ALA A 729 -14.74 -34.37 -19.33
C ALA A 729 -15.59 -35.59 -18.95
N LYS A 730 -15.06 -36.81 -19.14
CA LYS A 730 -15.68 -38.06 -18.65
C LYS A 730 -15.57 -38.18 -17.13
N CYS A 731 -14.55 -37.60 -16.49
CA CYS A 731 -14.39 -37.65 -15.04
C CYS A 731 -15.53 -36.94 -14.29
N TRP A 732 -15.92 -35.75 -14.76
CA TRP A 732 -16.81 -34.85 -14.02
C TRP A 732 -18.17 -35.45 -13.61
N PRO A 733 -18.95 -36.11 -14.49
CA PRO A 733 -20.21 -36.75 -14.09
C PRO A 733 -20.00 -38.03 -13.27
N GLY A 734 -18.87 -38.70 -13.44
CA GLY A 734 -18.52 -39.91 -12.68
C GLY A 734 -18.41 -39.62 -11.19
N LEU A 735 -17.73 -38.53 -10.83
CA LEU A 735 -17.48 -38.21 -9.42
C LEU A 735 -18.77 -37.94 -8.63
N ASN A 736 -19.72 -37.20 -9.21
CA ASN A 736 -21.07 -37.01 -8.63
C ASN A 736 -21.73 -38.35 -8.30
N SER A 737 -21.59 -39.31 -9.23
CA SER A 737 -22.19 -40.63 -9.08
C SER A 737 -21.51 -41.44 -7.98
N VAL A 738 -20.19 -41.37 -7.87
CA VAL A 738 -19.39 -42.13 -6.90
C VAL A 738 -19.67 -41.67 -5.47
N THR A 739 -19.59 -40.36 -5.21
CA THR A 739 -19.67 -39.79 -3.85
C THR A 739 -21.11 -39.53 -3.41
N GLY A 740 -22.03 -39.36 -4.38
CA GLY A 740 -23.40 -38.93 -4.11
C GLY A 740 -23.50 -37.46 -3.65
N LEU A 741 -22.44 -36.67 -3.86
CA LEU A 741 -22.35 -35.25 -3.52
C LEU A 741 -22.18 -34.39 -4.79
N PRO A 742 -22.50 -33.08 -4.73
CA PRO A 742 -22.09 -32.14 -5.76
C PRO A 742 -20.57 -32.13 -5.91
N SER A 743 -20.07 -32.35 -7.12
CA SER A 743 -18.63 -32.37 -7.41
C SER A 743 -18.16 -31.11 -8.11
N ILE A 744 -17.25 -30.37 -7.49
CA ILE A 744 -16.63 -29.20 -8.11
C ILE A 744 -15.87 -29.65 -9.36
N THR A 745 -16.07 -28.92 -10.47
CA THR A 745 -15.39 -29.25 -11.72
C THR A 745 -13.92 -28.85 -11.59
N THR A 746 -13.02 -29.80 -11.82
CA THR A 746 -11.57 -29.57 -11.90
C THR A 746 -11.10 -29.70 -13.35
N VAL A 747 -10.19 -28.82 -13.77
CA VAL A 747 -9.52 -28.87 -15.09
C VAL A 747 -8.02 -28.83 -14.91
N SER A 748 -7.31 -29.74 -15.58
CA SER A 748 -5.88 -29.93 -15.43
C SER A 748 -5.13 -29.62 -16.71
N VAL A 749 -3.95 -29.00 -16.57
CA VAL A 749 -3.15 -28.53 -17.71
C VAL A 749 -2.12 -29.55 -18.21
N GLY A 750 -1.64 -30.46 -17.36
CA GLY A 750 -0.56 -31.38 -17.71
C GLY A 750 -0.26 -32.40 -16.62
N TRP A 751 0.80 -33.17 -16.81
CA TRP A 751 1.49 -33.97 -15.80
C TRP A 751 2.90 -34.30 -16.31
N ASP A 752 3.94 -33.93 -15.55
CA ASP A 752 5.33 -34.26 -15.86
C ASP A 752 6.19 -34.23 -14.58
N SER A 753 6.14 -35.31 -13.81
CA SER A 753 6.82 -35.45 -12.52
C SER A 753 8.29 -35.88 -12.63
N ARG A 754 8.94 -35.70 -13.79
CA ARG A 754 10.36 -36.01 -13.98
C ARG A 754 11.31 -35.31 -12.99
N PRO A 755 11.09 -34.05 -12.56
CA PRO A 755 11.85 -33.45 -11.45
C PRO A 755 11.83 -34.28 -10.16
N TRP A 756 10.71 -34.95 -9.87
CA TRP A 756 10.56 -35.88 -8.74
C TRP A 756 10.91 -37.33 -9.06
N GLY A 757 11.43 -37.63 -10.25
CA GLY A 757 11.80 -39.00 -10.63
C GLY A 757 10.64 -39.88 -11.08
N GLY A 758 9.48 -39.30 -11.44
CA GLY A 758 8.35 -40.04 -12.04
C GLY A 758 7.47 -40.79 -11.03
N THR A 759 6.96 -40.08 -10.02
CA THR A 759 6.33 -40.64 -8.81
C THR A 759 4.97 -41.32 -9.00
N TYR A 760 3.98 -40.63 -9.59
CA TYR A 760 2.60 -41.14 -9.71
C TYR A 760 2.29 -41.71 -11.11
N TYR A 761 2.12 -40.84 -12.10
CA TYR A 761 1.97 -41.22 -13.51
C TYR A 761 3.32 -41.02 -14.23
N LYS A 762 3.82 -42.09 -14.85
CA LYS A 762 5.19 -42.14 -15.39
C LYS A 762 5.35 -41.46 -16.74
N ASP A 763 4.28 -41.37 -17.52
CA ASP A 763 4.32 -40.73 -18.83
C ASP A 763 3.98 -39.24 -18.70
N LYS A 764 4.51 -38.41 -19.59
CA LYS A 764 4.29 -36.96 -19.54
C LYS A 764 3.22 -36.53 -20.51
N TRP A 765 2.42 -35.55 -20.14
CA TRP A 765 1.50 -34.87 -21.04
C TRP A 765 1.30 -33.42 -20.65
N GLN A 766 0.94 -32.59 -21.62
CA GLN A 766 0.60 -31.19 -21.40
C GLN A 766 -0.35 -30.75 -22.50
N LEU A 767 -1.44 -30.10 -22.13
CA LEU A 767 -2.31 -29.44 -23.08
C LEU A 767 -1.64 -28.16 -23.58
N SER A 768 -1.63 -27.93 -24.88
CA SER A 768 -1.30 -26.60 -25.41
C SER A 768 -2.30 -25.55 -24.88
N PRO A 769 -1.94 -24.25 -24.78
CA PRO A 769 -2.88 -23.22 -24.33
C PRO A 769 -4.19 -23.20 -25.11
N ALA A 770 -4.15 -23.39 -26.44
CA ALA A 770 -5.34 -23.48 -27.26
C ALA A 770 -6.25 -24.67 -26.90
N LYS A 771 -5.66 -25.83 -26.57
CA LYS A 771 -6.39 -27.03 -26.14
C LYS A 771 -6.90 -26.90 -24.70
N TYR A 772 -6.14 -26.24 -23.83
CA TYR A 772 -6.61 -25.87 -22.50
C TYR A 772 -7.82 -24.91 -22.55
N LYS A 773 -7.82 -23.92 -23.45
CA LYS A 773 -8.98 -23.08 -23.73
C LYS A 773 -10.21 -23.88 -24.18
N GLU A 774 -10.00 -24.92 -24.98
CA GLU A 774 -11.08 -25.83 -25.40
C GLU A 774 -11.65 -26.63 -24.21
N LEU A 775 -10.78 -27.17 -23.35
CA LEU A 775 -11.17 -27.82 -22.10
C LEU A 775 -11.99 -26.88 -21.20
N LEU A 776 -11.52 -25.63 -21.01
CA LEU A 776 -12.20 -24.61 -20.21
C LEU A 776 -13.60 -24.29 -20.76
N LYS A 777 -13.76 -24.18 -22.09
CA LYS A 777 -15.08 -23.99 -22.72
C LYS A 777 -16.02 -25.16 -22.44
N ARG A 778 -15.49 -26.39 -22.44
CA ARG A 778 -16.26 -27.60 -22.14
C ARG A 778 -16.65 -27.67 -20.67
N ALA A 779 -15.74 -27.31 -19.76
CA ALA A 779 -16.00 -27.19 -18.33
C ALA A 779 -17.08 -26.14 -18.05
N LYS A 780 -16.97 -24.94 -18.63
CA LYS A 780 -17.99 -23.90 -18.54
C LYS A 780 -19.37 -24.40 -19.01
N LYS A 781 -19.43 -25.09 -20.16
CA LYS A 781 -20.67 -25.69 -20.68
C LYS A 781 -21.23 -26.79 -19.76
N TYR A 782 -20.37 -27.55 -19.09
CA TYR A 782 -20.79 -28.55 -18.11
C TYR A 782 -21.36 -27.89 -16.85
N MET A 783 -20.67 -26.88 -16.31
CA MET A 783 -21.13 -26.09 -15.15
C MET A 783 -22.47 -25.40 -15.44
N ASP A 784 -22.65 -24.83 -16.64
CA ASP A 784 -23.88 -24.16 -17.06
C ASP A 784 -25.11 -25.08 -17.14
N LYS A 785 -24.90 -26.41 -17.16
CA LYS A 785 -25.98 -27.40 -17.12
C LYS A 785 -26.33 -27.86 -15.70
N GLN A 786 -25.52 -27.51 -14.71
CA GLN A 786 -25.78 -27.89 -13.32
C GLN A 786 -26.90 -27.03 -12.72
N PRO A 787 -27.62 -27.51 -11.69
CA PRO A 787 -28.62 -26.72 -10.98
C PRO A 787 -28.05 -25.38 -10.51
N SER A 788 -28.79 -24.29 -10.70
CA SER A 788 -28.30 -22.92 -10.45
C SER A 788 -28.02 -22.62 -8.97
N ASP A 789 -28.64 -23.36 -8.07
CA ASP A 789 -28.40 -23.34 -6.62
C ASP A 789 -27.23 -24.25 -6.20
N SER A 790 -26.81 -25.19 -7.05
CA SER A 790 -25.65 -26.04 -6.81
C SER A 790 -24.35 -25.27 -6.97
N ILE A 791 -23.39 -25.54 -6.07
CA ILE A 791 -22.03 -25.03 -6.15
C ILE A 791 -21.34 -25.40 -7.48
N GLN A 792 -21.73 -26.52 -8.11
CA GLN A 792 -21.18 -26.98 -9.39
C GLN A 792 -21.49 -26.02 -10.56
N SER A 793 -22.53 -25.20 -10.43
CA SER A 793 -22.86 -24.19 -11.44
C SER A 793 -22.06 -22.89 -11.29
N ARG A 794 -21.32 -22.75 -10.18
CA ARG A 794 -20.64 -21.52 -9.77
C ARG A 794 -19.14 -21.71 -9.58
N MET A 795 -18.65 -22.84 -9.06
CA MET A 795 -17.23 -23.00 -8.72
C MET A 795 -16.48 -23.91 -9.70
N LEU A 796 -15.30 -23.45 -10.13
CA LEU A 796 -14.31 -24.21 -10.91
C LEU A 796 -12.99 -24.23 -10.13
N LEU A 797 -12.32 -25.38 -10.10
CA LEU A 797 -10.97 -25.52 -9.60
C LEU A 797 -10.00 -25.76 -10.77
N LEU A 798 -8.93 -24.98 -10.79
CA LEU A 798 -7.89 -24.99 -11.81
C LEU A 798 -6.67 -25.72 -11.25
N ASP A 799 -6.22 -26.72 -11.98
CA ASP A 799 -5.09 -27.55 -11.59
C ASP A 799 -3.84 -27.26 -12.44
N ASN A 800 -2.76 -26.77 -11.85
CA ASN A 800 -2.63 -26.12 -10.52
C ASN A 800 -2.00 -24.74 -10.71
N TRP A 801 -2.00 -23.89 -9.69
CA TRP A 801 -1.26 -22.62 -9.76
C TRP A 801 0.23 -22.88 -10.01
N ASN A 802 0.91 -23.61 -9.13
CA ASN A 802 2.37 -23.60 -9.02
C ASN A 802 3.02 -24.97 -8.75
N GLU A 803 2.44 -26.11 -9.16
CA GLU A 803 3.08 -27.44 -9.00
C GLU A 803 4.20 -27.69 -10.03
N TYR A 804 5.29 -26.91 -9.93
CA TYR A 804 6.36 -26.90 -10.93
C TYR A 804 7.10 -28.22 -11.07
N ALA A 805 7.23 -29.00 -10.00
CA ALA A 805 8.00 -30.24 -10.06
C ALA A 805 7.16 -31.45 -10.50
N GLU A 806 5.85 -31.42 -10.24
CA GLU A 806 4.89 -32.40 -10.79
C GLU A 806 4.48 -32.06 -12.23
N GLY A 807 4.71 -30.82 -12.68
CA GLY A 807 4.60 -30.43 -14.09
C GLY A 807 3.20 -30.05 -14.56
N HIS A 808 2.31 -29.71 -13.63
CA HIS A 808 0.95 -29.28 -13.90
C HIS A 808 0.68 -27.93 -13.23
N PHE A 809 1.16 -26.87 -13.88
CA PHE A 809 1.06 -25.50 -13.38
C PHE A 809 0.53 -24.58 -14.48
N ILE A 810 -0.32 -23.63 -14.11
CA ILE A 810 -0.84 -22.57 -14.98
C ILE A 810 -0.09 -21.25 -14.77
N PHE A 811 0.80 -21.18 -13.77
CA PHE A 811 1.61 -19.99 -13.53
C PHE A 811 2.44 -19.63 -14.78
N PRO A 812 2.52 -18.34 -15.13
CA PRO A 812 3.24 -17.91 -16.32
C PRO A 812 4.72 -18.29 -16.31
N THR A 813 5.23 -18.77 -17.45
CA THR A 813 6.65 -19.10 -17.65
C THR A 813 7.30 -18.24 -18.72
N LYS A 814 8.63 -18.20 -18.74
CA LYS A 814 9.38 -17.56 -19.85
C LYS A 814 9.09 -18.22 -21.20
N LYS A 815 8.70 -19.51 -21.22
CA LYS A 815 8.37 -20.25 -22.44
C LYS A 815 6.97 -19.94 -22.97
N ASP A 816 5.95 -20.11 -22.12
CA ASP A 816 4.54 -20.05 -22.55
C ASP A 816 3.86 -18.71 -22.21
N GLY A 817 4.57 -17.81 -21.51
CA GLY A 817 4.05 -16.51 -21.09
C GLY A 817 2.77 -16.67 -20.28
N PHE A 818 1.81 -15.79 -20.53
CA PHE A 818 0.50 -15.78 -19.87
C PHE A 818 -0.57 -16.61 -20.59
N ALA A 819 -0.22 -17.35 -21.64
CA ALA A 819 -1.20 -17.96 -22.56
C ALA A 819 -2.23 -18.89 -21.88
N TYR A 820 -1.86 -19.56 -20.79
CA TYR A 820 -2.79 -20.37 -19.99
C TYR A 820 -3.77 -19.51 -19.18
N LEU A 821 -3.28 -18.43 -18.56
CA LEU A 821 -4.12 -17.48 -17.83
C LEU A 821 -5.02 -16.69 -18.78
N ASP A 822 -4.52 -16.26 -19.93
CA ASP A 822 -5.30 -15.65 -21.01
C ASP A 822 -6.46 -16.55 -21.45
N SER A 823 -6.20 -17.85 -21.60
CA SER A 823 -7.22 -18.82 -21.97
C SER A 823 -8.36 -18.88 -20.93
N ILE A 824 -8.06 -18.70 -19.64
CA ILE A 824 -9.06 -18.62 -18.57
C ILE A 824 -9.85 -17.32 -18.71
N ARG A 825 -9.16 -16.17 -18.81
CA ARG A 825 -9.76 -14.85 -18.95
C ARG A 825 -10.72 -14.79 -20.14
N GLU A 826 -10.30 -15.27 -21.30
CA GLU A 826 -11.09 -15.27 -22.53
C GLU A 826 -12.36 -16.13 -22.47
N VAL A 827 -12.38 -17.18 -21.65
CA VAL A 827 -13.54 -18.08 -21.53
C VAL A 827 -14.56 -17.58 -20.50
N PHE A 828 -14.09 -16.98 -19.41
CA PHE A 828 -14.94 -16.67 -18.26
C PHE A 828 -15.27 -15.19 -18.06
N ALA A 829 -14.51 -14.24 -18.61
CA ALA A 829 -14.78 -12.81 -18.44
C ALA A 829 -16.07 -12.36 -19.15
N ILE A 830 -16.93 -11.59 -18.48
CA ILE A 830 -18.20 -11.07 -19.04
C ILE A 830 -17.99 -9.98 -20.10
N SER A 831 -16.89 -9.23 -19.98
CA SER A 831 -16.51 -8.17 -20.90
C SER A 831 -15.03 -7.86 -20.65
N ALA A 832 -14.13 -8.52 -21.36
CA ALA A 832 -12.70 -8.29 -21.20
C ALA A 832 -12.28 -7.07 -22.06
N PRO A 833 -12.03 -5.89 -21.48
CA PRO A 833 -11.23 -4.89 -22.19
C PRO A 833 -9.87 -5.52 -22.53
N ALA A 834 -9.20 -4.96 -23.55
CA ALA A 834 -7.85 -5.36 -23.91
C ALA A 834 -6.97 -5.41 -22.64
N HIS A 835 -6.42 -6.58 -22.35
CA HIS A 835 -5.49 -6.79 -21.25
C HIS A 835 -4.08 -6.81 -21.82
N LYS A 836 -3.14 -6.24 -21.08
CA LYS A 836 -1.73 -6.39 -21.36
C LYS A 836 -1.12 -7.02 -20.11
N ASP A 837 -0.59 -8.22 -20.26
CA ASP A 837 0.20 -8.84 -19.21
C ASP A 837 1.44 -8.01 -18.93
N MET A 838 1.76 -7.91 -17.64
CA MET A 838 2.90 -7.13 -17.18
C MET A 838 3.96 -8.07 -16.59
N TYR A 839 5.18 -7.91 -17.08
CA TYR A 839 6.34 -8.59 -16.52
C TYR A 839 7.02 -7.69 -15.49
N PRO A 840 7.58 -8.23 -14.39
CA PRO A 840 8.24 -7.40 -13.39
C PRO A 840 9.35 -6.53 -13.99
N GLU A 841 10.11 -7.07 -14.95
CA GLU A 841 11.24 -6.36 -15.54
C GLU A 841 10.79 -5.13 -16.37
N GLU A 842 9.55 -5.10 -16.87
CA GLU A 842 9.01 -3.95 -17.61
C GLU A 842 8.87 -2.69 -16.74
N ILE A 843 8.78 -2.88 -15.41
CA ILE A 843 8.67 -1.80 -14.42
C ILE A 843 9.88 -1.76 -13.47
N GLY A 844 10.98 -2.42 -13.84
CA GLY A 844 12.22 -2.43 -13.06
C GLY A 844 12.15 -3.22 -11.75
N LEU A 845 11.22 -4.18 -11.66
CA LEU A 845 11.13 -5.15 -10.56
C LEU A 845 11.66 -6.53 -10.99
N GLY A 846 11.96 -7.37 -9.99
CA GLY A 846 12.53 -8.70 -10.23
C GLY A 846 13.90 -8.68 -10.93
N PRO A 847 14.39 -9.83 -11.42
CA PRO A 847 13.84 -11.17 -11.18
C PRO A 847 13.99 -11.56 -9.71
N TYR A 848 13.05 -12.35 -9.16
CA TYR A 848 13.03 -12.71 -7.74
C TYR A 848 13.87 -13.95 -7.42
N GLU A 849 14.99 -14.14 -8.13
CA GLU A 849 15.74 -15.40 -8.17
C GLU A 849 16.59 -15.71 -6.93
N ASN A 850 16.65 -14.83 -5.91
CA ASN A 850 17.57 -14.97 -4.77
C ASN A 850 17.09 -14.33 -3.43
N GLU A 851 15.85 -13.87 -3.32
CA GLU A 851 15.36 -13.10 -2.15
C GLU A 851 14.65 -13.91 -1.07
#